data_AF-A0A2A4JLH3-F1
#
_entry.id   AF-A0A2A4JLH3-F1
#
_cell.length_a   1.000
_cell.length_b   1.000
_cell.length_c   1.000
_cell.angle_alpha   90.00
_cell.angle_beta   90.00
_cell.angle_gamma   90.00
#
_symmetry.space_group_name_H-M   'P 1'
#
loop_
_entity.id
_entity.type
_entity.pdbx_description
1 polymer ?
#
loop_
_entity_poly.entity_id
_entity_poly.type
_entity_poly.pdbx_seq_one_letter_code
_entity_poly.pdbx_strand_id
1 'polypeptide(L)'
;MWKGLRLTQSQLKFYHNGPKFQPVGVPAIDSVLNQWYEFCKKPPKGFEKYFQPGTSQKQAKNPNPDKNSPPPSKGAQPSPSKPSSAQDKWNMNMFSGPGSSNRSGYEGQDREKWMMFGAVGIVTVLASIAYFELRYREISWRDFVNLYLHKGAVEKLEVINKKWVRVKLNPGAALDGKVIWFAIGSVDSFERNLENAQIEMSVDPPNFLPVIYKTEVEASSLTGMLPTILIIGFLIYMMRRSADMMGRGGRRGGGLFGGVMESTAKLINPTDIGVKFQDVAGCEEAKIEIMEFVNFLKNPQQYIDLGAKIPKGALLTGPPGTGKTLLAKATAGEANVPFITVSGSEFLEMFVGVGPSRVRDMFSMARKHAPCILFIDEIDAVGRKRGGRSFGGHSEQENTLNQLLVEMDGFNTTTNVVVLAATNRVDILDKALLRPGRFDRQIFVPAPDIKGRASIFKVHLSPLKTTIDKEKLARKMAALTPGFTGADIANVCNEAALIAARELANDITMKNFEQAIERVVAGMEKKSNVLQPDERKIVAYHEAGHAVAGWFLQHADPLLKVSIIPRGKGLGYAQYLPKEQYLYSKEQLFDRMCMTLGGRVSEEIFFGRITTGAQDDLKKITQSAYAQIVHYGMNPKVGNVSFEMPQPGEMVIDKPYSEKTAELIDSEVRELINEAHMFTTDLLTKHKDNIAKVAERLLKQEILSREDMIELLGKRPFPEKSTYEEFVEGTGSLDEDTSLPEGLKEWNKEKTFAPPPESLTQPAPKPPSPK
;
A
#
# COMPACT_ATOMS: atom_id res chain seq x y z
N MET A 1 3.25 66.51 20.30
CA MET A 1 3.88 66.16 21.60
C MET A 1 5.10 65.30 21.31
N TRP A 2 6.30 65.91 21.35
CA TRP A 2 7.36 65.66 22.35
C TRP A 2 8.06 64.29 22.17
N LYS A 3 9.22 64.25 21.50
CA LYS A 3 10.58 64.25 22.09
C LYS A 3 10.81 63.23 23.22
N GLY A 4 11.60 62.20 22.90
CA GLY A 4 12.98 62.09 23.41
C GLY A 4 13.25 61.42 24.76
N LEU A 5 13.97 60.29 24.67
CA LEU A 5 15.07 59.77 25.52
C LEU A 5 14.90 59.69 27.06
N ARG A 6 15.19 58.49 27.60
CA ARG A 6 16.16 58.31 28.70
C ARG A 6 17.02 57.06 28.52
N LEU A 7 18.30 57.25 28.82
CA LEU A 7 19.44 56.32 28.82
C LEU A 7 19.35 55.25 29.92
N THR A 8 20.14 54.19 29.82
CA THR A 8 21.15 53.86 30.85
C THR A 8 22.31 53.01 30.31
N GLN A 9 23.52 53.48 30.64
CA GLN A 9 24.79 52.79 30.56
C GLN A 9 24.82 51.58 31.51
N SER A 10 24.82 50.35 30.99
CA SER A 10 25.19 49.20 31.82
C SER A 10 25.82 48.02 31.10
N GLN A 11 26.15 48.09 29.80
CA GLN A 11 26.89 47.00 29.14
C GLN A 11 27.92 47.47 28.10
N LEU A 12 28.61 48.56 28.42
CA LEU A 12 29.90 48.92 27.83
C LEU A 12 30.99 48.14 28.58
N LYS A 13 31.32 46.93 28.11
CA LYS A 13 32.58 46.19 28.34
C LYS A 13 32.42 44.75 27.84
N PHE A 14 32.66 44.51 26.55
CA PHE A 14 33.17 43.26 25.97
C PHE A 14 33.31 43.47 24.46
N TYR A 15 34.11 44.46 24.07
CA TYR A 15 34.53 44.68 22.68
C TYR A 15 36.04 44.92 22.70
N HIS A 16 36.81 43.84 22.68
CA HIS A 16 38.20 43.80 22.19
C HIS A 16 38.65 42.32 22.15
N ASN A 17 38.47 41.68 21.00
CA ASN A 17 39.34 40.64 20.39
C ASN A 17 38.52 39.80 19.40
N GLY A 18 38.49 40.25 18.14
CA GLY A 18 38.07 39.48 16.98
C GLY A 18 39.15 39.64 15.88
N PRO A 19 39.52 38.57 15.17
CA PRO A 19 40.75 38.52 14.38
C PRO A 19 40.64 39.30 13.06
N LYS A 20 41.79 39.87 12.66
CA LYS A 20 42.02 40.64 11.43
C LYS A 20 41.82 39.75 10.20
N PHE A 21 40.92 40.15 9.29
CA PHE A 21 40.82 39.58 7.94
C PHE A 21 41.83 40.29 7.02
N GLN A 22 42.79 39.54 6.48
CA GLN A 22 43.64 39.95 5.35
C GLN A 22 42.95 39.54 4.03
N PRO A 23 43.10 40.32 2.94
CA PRO A 23 42.50 40.00 1.65
C PRO A 23 43.30 38.91 0.94
N VAL A 24 42.68 37.75 0.69
CA VAL A 24 43.28 36.65 -0.08
C VAL A 24 42.96 36.85 -1.56
N GLY A 25 44.00 37.01 -2.37
CA GLY A 25 43.92 37.13 -3.82
C GLY A 25 43.41 35.85 -4.50
N VAL A 26 42.80 36.03 -5.66
CA VAL A 26 42.22 34.97 -6.51
C VAL A 26 43.33 34.01 -6.98
N PRO A 27 43.26 32.71 -6.70
CA PRO A 27 44.27 31.76 -7.16
C PRO A 27 44.05 31.39 -8.63
N ALA A 28 45.14 31.33 -9.40
CA ALA A 28 45.15 30.96 -10.81
C ALA A 28 44.62 29.53 -11.04
N ILE A 29 43.93 29.35 -12.18
CA ILE A 29 43.20 28.14 -12.61
C ILE A 29 44.06 26.87 -12.55
N ASP A 30 45.37 26.98 -12.75
CA ASP A 30 46.32 25.87 -12.68
C ASP A 30 46.47 25.27 -11.27
N SER A 31 46.23 26.05 -10.22
CA SER A 31 46.28 25.56 -8.82
C SER A 31 45.05 24.71 -8.46
N VAL A 32 43.89 25.04 -9.03
CA VAL A 32 42.63 24.29 -8.83
C VAL A 32 42.67 22.97 -9.60
N LEU A 33 43.24 22.97 -10.80
CA LEU A 33 43.43 21.76 -11.61
C LEU A 33 44.43 20.78 -10.96
N ASN A 34 45.51 21.29 -10.35
CA ASN A 34 46.45 20.45 -9.61
C ASN A 34 45.88 19.91 -8.29
N GLN A 35 45.03 20.66 -7.59
CA GLN A 35 44.33 20.16 -6.40
C GLN A 35 43.26 19.12 -6.75
N TRP A 36 42.59 19.26 -7.90
CA TRP A 36 41.66 18.26 -8.41
C TRP A 36 42.38 16.97 -8.86
N TYR A 37 43.58 17.10 -9.45
CA TYR A 37 44.41 15.96 -9.84
C TYR A 37 44.98 15.17 -8.65
N GLU A 38 45.36 15.84 -7.55
CA GLU A 38 45.78 15.19 -6.29
C GLU A 38 44.60 14.50 -5.57
N PHE A 39 43.40 15.11 -5.58
CA PHE A 39 42.19 14.56 -4.99
C PHE A 39 41.72 13.25 -5.66
N CYS A 40 41.90 13.15 -6.98
CA CYS A 40 41.51 11.97 -7.75
C CYS A 40 42.48 10.77 -7.64
N LYS A 41 43.65 10.92 -6.98
CA LYS A 41 44.67 9.86 -6.92
C LYS A 41 44.86 9.17 -5.57
N LYS A 42 44.32 9.69 -4.46
CA LYS A 42 44.42 9.03 -3.14
C LYS A 42 43.03 8.64 -2.64
N PRO A 43 42.75 7.36 -2.35
CA PRO A 43 41.49 6.98 -1.74
C PRO A 43 41.39 7.59 -0.33
N PRO A 44 40.20 8.07 0.09
CA PRO A 44 40.01 8.64 1.42
C PRO A 44 40.27 7.59 2.52
N LYS A 45 40.92 8.02 3.61
CA LYS A 45 41.28 7.15 4.75
C LYS A 45 40.04 6.39 5.26
N GLY A 46 40.13 5.05 5.28
CA GLY A 46 39.05 4.15 5.70
C GLY A 46 38.38 3.36 4.55
N PHE A 47 38.64 3.68 3.29
CA PHE A 47 38.07 2.99 2.11
C PHE A 47 39.10 2.23 1.26
N GLU A 48 40.31 2.04 1.77
CA GLU A 48 41.47 1.43 1.07
C GLU A 48 41.24 -0.05 0.66
N LYS A 49 40.29 -0.75 1.29
CA LYS A 49 39.94 -2.14 0.96
C LYS A 49 39.15 -2.31 -0.34
N TYR A 50 38.59 -1.24 -0.90
CA TYR A 50 37.70 -1.29 -2.06
C TYR A 50 38.37 -0.89 -3.38
N PHE A 51 39.63 -0.45 -3.33
CA PHE A 51 40.39 0.02 -4.48
C PHE A 51 41.75 -0.68 -4.57
N GLN A 52 41.77 -1.94 -4.99
CA GLN A 52 43.00 -2.63 -5.43
C GLN A 52 42.98 -2.84 -6.95
N PRO A 53 43.97 -2.34 -7.71
CA PRO A 53 44.26 -2.81 -9.06
C PRO A 53 45.24 -3.99 -9.00
N GLY A 54 44.87 -5.11 -9.63
CA GLY A 54 45.64 -6.36 -9.57
C GLY A 54 46.82 -6.43 -10.55
N THR A 55 47.85 -7.19 -10.17
CA THR A 55 48.77 -7.89 -11.08
C THR A 55 49.39 -9.09 -10.37
N SER A 56 49.09 -10.29 -10.88
CA SER A 56 49.78 -11.53 -10.54
C SER A 56 50.78 -11.87 -11.64
N GLN A 57 52.06 -12.02 -11.31
CA GLN A 57 53.01 -12.80 -12.10
C GLN A 57 53.90 -13.67 -11.20
N LYS A 58 54.16 -14.87 -11.71
CA LYS A 58 54.74 -16.08 -11.11
C LYS A 58 56.24 -15.98 -10.79
N GLN A 59 56.69 -16.74 -9.78
CA GLN A 59 57.92 -17.58 -9.76
C GLN A 59 57.90 -18.40 -8.43
N ALA A 60 57.60 -19.70 -8.39
CA ALA A 60 58.40 -20.89 -8.72
C ALA A 60 59.60 -21.16 -7.79
N LYS A 61 59.47 -22.10 -6.83
CA LYS A 61 60.15 -23.43 -6.82
C LYS A 61 60.07 -24.15 -5.45
N ASN A 62 59.83 -25.45 -5.57
CA ASN A 62 59.88 -26.55 -4.60
C ASN A 62 61.31 -26.80 -4.05
N PRO A 63 61.55 -27.53 -2.94
CA PRO A 63 61.38 -29.01 -2.93
C PRO A 63 60.93 -29.69 -1.60
N ASN A 64 60.28 -30.85 -1.77
CA ASN A 64 60.17 -31.98 -0.83
C ASN A 64 61.33 -32.97 -1.15
N PRO A 65 61.64 -34.09 -0.41
CA PRO A 65 60.71 -34.98 0.33
C PRO A 65 61.30 -35.72 1.58
N ASP A 66 60.49 -36.53 2.28
CA ASP A 66 60.94 -37.83 2.81
C ASP A 66 59.78 -38.80 3.15
N LYS A 67 60.10 -40.09 3.28
CA LYS A 67 59.35 -41.32 2.89
C LYS A 67 58.95 -42.29 4.04
N ASN A 68 58.02 -43.22 3.72
CA ASN A 68 57.76 -44.62 4.24
C ASN A 68 57.03 -44.76 5.61
N SER A 69 56.07 -45.67 5.94
CA SER A 69 55.60 -47.03 5.50
C SER A 69 54.19 -47.37 6.14
N PRO A 70 53.50 -48.56 5.94
CA PRO A 70 52.02 -48.73 5.78
C PRO A 70 51.29 -49.68 6.83
N PRO A 71 50.17 -50.43 6.53
CA PRO A 71 48.70 -50.15 6.51
C PRO A 71 47.88 -51.10 7.50
N PRO A 72 46.56 -51.49 7.37
CA PRO A 72 45.33 -50.96 6.74
C PRO A 72 44.04 -50.89 7.63
N SER A 73 42.97 -50.30 7.05
CA SER A 73 41.51 -50.51 7.27
C SER A 73 40.75 -49.82 8.42
N LYS A 74 39.88 -48.85 8.07
CA LYS A 74 38.42 -48.81 8.36
C LYS A 74 37.78 -47.56 7.74
N GLY A 75 36.56 -47.75 7.23
CA GLY A 75 35.81 -46.82 6.37
C GLY A 75 35.30 -45.55 7.05
N ALA A 76 34.86 -44.64 6.18
CA ALA A 76 34.82 -43.20 6.34
C ALA A 76 33.56 -42.62 7.02
N GLN A 77 33.79 -41.62 7.88
CA GLN A 77 33.04 -40.35 8.15
C GLN A 77 33.80 -39.61 9.28
N PRO A 78 33.72 -38.26 9.49
CA PRO A 78 32.46 -37.49 9.57
C PRO A 78 32.48 -35.97 9.16
N SER A 79 31.26 -35.41 9.04
CA SER A 79 30.64 -34.05 9.15
C SER A 79 31.44 -32.78 9.58
N PRO A 80 30.86 -31.53 9.64
CA PRO A 80 29.56 -30.99 9.16
C PRO A 80 29.64 -29.62 8.42
N SER A 81 28.54 -29.19 7.80
CA SER A 81 28.34 -27.84 7.23
C SER A 81 26.97 -27.24 7.60
N LYS A 82 26.97 -25.92 7.89
CA LYS A 82 25.95 -24.85 7.67
C LYS A 82 26.15 -23.70 8.69
N PRO A 83 25.61 -22.46 8.52
CA PRO A 83 24.58 -22.05 7.56
C PRO A 83 24.83 -20.74 6.78
N SER A 84 23.98 -20.57 5.76
CA SER A 84 23.80 -19.44 4.86
C SER A 84 22.80 -18.40 5.40
N SER A 85 23.15 -17.12 5.30
CA SER A 85 22.21 -15.99 5.31
C SER A 85 22.30 -15.27 3.96
N ALA A 86 21.24 -15.36 3.16
CA ALA A 86 21.07 -14.57 1.94
C ALA A 86 19.82 -13.70 2.12
N GLN A 87 20.03 -12.39 2.09
CA GLN A 87 19.00 -11.37 2.00
C GLN A 87 19.31 -10.54 0.75
N ASP A 88 18.26 -10.38 -0.05
CA ASP A 88 18.23 -9.83 -1.39
C ASP A 88 18.64 -8.35 -1.48
N LYS A 89 19.35 -8.01 -2.56
CA LYS A 89 19.38 -6.66 -3.13
C LYS A 89 19.32 -6.73 -4.66
N TRP A 90 18.43 -5.89 -5.17
CA TRP A 90 18.00 -5.73 -6.55
C TRP A 90 19.11 -5.70 -7.61
N ASN A 91 18.95 -6.54 -8.62
CA ASN A 91 19.78 -6.53 -9.82
C ASN A 91 18.97 -5.92 -10.99
N MET A 92 19.34 -4.69 -11.38
CA MET A 92 18.87 -3.99 -12.58
C MET A 92 19.66 -4.53 -13.80
N ASN A 93 19.28 -5.71 -14.28
CA ASN A 93 19.74 -6.24 -15.56
C ASN A 93 18.58 -6.19 -16.58
N MET A 94 18.28 -5.00 -17.07
CA MET A 94 17.40 -4.81 -18.22
C MET A 94 18.13 -4.11 -19.38
N PHE A 95 19.41 -4.40 -19.58
CA PHE A 95 20.17 -4.02 -20.78
C PHE A 95 21.30 -5.03 -21.05
N SER A 96 20.94 -6.25 -21.45
CA SER A 96 21.89 -7.16 -22.11
C SER A 96 21.20 -7.88 -23.26
N GLY A 97 21.47 -7.42 -24.48
CA GLY A 97 21.08 -8.13 -25.71
C GLY A 97 21.85 -9.46 -25.86
N PRO A 98 21.34 -10.41 -26.65
CA PRO A 98 21.88 -11.76 -26.68
C PRO A 98 23.09 -11.89 -27.60
N GLY A 99 24.07 -12.67 -27.12
CA GLY A 99 24.75 -13.69 -27.92
C GLY A 99 25.71 -13.24 -29.01
N SER A 100 26.97 -13.06 -28.62
CA SER A 100 28.13 -13.06 -29.53
C SER A 100 28.32 -14.46 -30.16
N SER A 101 28.25 -14.55 -31.48
CA SER A 101 28.86 -15.63 -32.26
C SER A 101 29.94 -15.06 -33.18
N ASN A 102 31.15 -15.49 -32.91
CA ASN A 102 32.40 -15.40 -33.65
C ASN A 102 32.29 -15.12 -35.18
N ARG A 103 32.81 -13.97 -35.65
CA ARG A 103 33.41 -13.87 -36.99
C ARG A 103 34.40 -12.70 -37.09
N SER A 104 35.54 -13.04 -37.66
CA SER A 104 36.77 -12.27 -37.85
C SER A 104 36.68 -11.17 -38.91
N GLY A 105 37.46 -10.10 -38.70
CA GLY A 105 38.22 -9.42 -39.76
C GLY A 105 37.66 -8.10 -40.30
N TYR A 106 38.54 -7.08 -40.26
CA TYR A 106 38.46 -5.78 -40.95
C TYR A 106 37.36 -4.79 -40.51
N GLU A 107 37.69 -3.91 -39.55
CA GLU A 107 37.07 -2.56 -39.44
C GLU A 107 37.81 -1.64 -38.43
N GLY A 108 39.15 -1.70 -38.40
CA GLY A 108 39.95 -0.86 -37.50
C GLY A 108 40.16 0.58 -38.00
N GLN A 109 40.05 0.81 -39.32
CA GLN A 109 40.47 2.08 -39.94
C GLN A 109 39.36 3.13 -40.04
N ASP A 110 38.09 2.69 -40.08
CA ASP A 110 36.97 3.63 -40.19
C ASP A 110 36.61 4.25 -38.84
N ARG A 111 36.79 3.52 -37.74
CA ARG A 111 36.54 4.02 -36.39
C ARG A 111 37.46 5.20 -36.01
N GLU A 112 38.73 5.15 -36.41
CA GLU A 112 39.67 6.27 -36.21
C GLU A 112 39.30 7.49 -37.06
N LYS A 113 38.88 7.29 -38.32
CA LYS A 113 38.41 8.40 -39.18
C LYS A 113 37.17 9.07 -38.61
N TRP A 114 36.18 8.30 -38.14
CA TRP A 114 34.98 8.84 -37.51
C TRP A 114 35.27 9.60 -36.21
N MET A 115 36.24 9.13 -35.41
CA MET A 115 36.70 9.85 -34.21
C MET A 115 37.41 11.16 -34.56
N MET A 116 38.23 11.18 -35.62
CA MET A 116 38.89 12.40 -36.10
C MET A 116 37.90 13.44 -36.65
N PHE A 117 36.90 13.01 -37.44
CA PHE A 117 35.84 13.90 -37.90
C PHE A 117 34.99 14.46 -36.74
N GLY A 118 34.72 13.63 -35.72
CA GLY A 118 34.05 14.08 -34.49
C GLY A 118 34.86 15.14 -33.74
N ALA A 119 36.17 14.94 -33.60
CA ALA A 119 37.07 15.89 -32.93
C ALA A 119 37.16 17.23 -33.68
N VAL A 120 37.31 17.20 -35.00
CA VAL A 120 37.33 18.42 -35.83
C VAL A 120 35.99 19.15 -35.75
N GLY A 121 34.87 18.44 -35.77
CA GLY A 121 33.53 19.03 -35.60
C GLY A 121 33.39 19.77 -34.27
N ILE A 122 33.85 19.16 -33.18
CA ILE A 122 33.82 19.79 -31.84
C ILE A 122 34.70 21.03 -31.79
N VAL A 123 35.94 20.97 -32.31
CA VAL A 123 36.84 22.14 -32.36
C VAL A 123 36.26 23.28 -33.19
N THR A 124 35.60 22.97 -34.31
CA THR A 124 34.97 23.98 -35.18
C THR A 124 33.77 24.64 -34.49
N VAL A 125 32.97 23.86 -33.76
CA VAL A 125 31.83 24.37 -32.97
C VAL A 125 32.32 25.24 -31.81
N LEU A 126 33.35 24.80 -31.07
CA LEU A 126 33.94 25.56 -29.97
C LEU A 126 34.60 26.86 -30.47
N ALA A 127 35.31 26.82 -31.60
CA ALA A 127 35.87 28.01 -32.24
C ALA A 127 34.77 28.98 -32.71
N SER A 128 33.65 28.46 -33.21
CA SER A 128 32.50 29.28 -33.60
C SER A 128 31.84 29.95 -32.40
N ILE A 129 31.66 29.22 -31.29
CA ILE A 129 31.11 29.78 -30.04
C ILE A 129 32.03 30.87 -29.48
N ALA A 130 33.35 30.61 -29.42
CA ALA A 130 34.34 31.59 -28.97
C ALA A 130 34.36 32.85 -29.86
N TYR A 131 34.20 32.69 -31.19
CA TYR A 131 34.11 33.81 -32.12
C TYR A 131 32.86 34.68 -31.90
N PHE A 132 31.73 34.07 -31.53
CA PHE A 132 30.50 34.81 -31.23
C PHE A 132 30.58 35.57 -29.90
N GLU A 133 31.21 35.01 -28.86
CA GLU A 133 31.36 35.71 -27.57
C GLU A 133 32.28 36.93 -27.65
N LEU A 134 33.35 36.89 -28.47
CA LEU A 134 34.30 38.00 -28.60
C LEU A 134 33.72 39.28 -29.23
N ARG A 135 32.51 39.21 -29.83
CA ARG A 135 31.84 40.38 -30.45
C ARG A 135 30.98 41.21 -29.50
N TYR A 136 30.68 40.70 -28.31
CA TYR A 136 29.80 41.33 -27.34
C TYR A 136 30.57 41.77 -26.10
N ARG A 137 30.42 43.04 -25.71
CA ARG A 137 31.00 43.56 -24.47
C ARG A 137 29.89 43.94 -23.51
N GLU A 138 29.84 43.29 -22.36
CA GLU A 138 28.90 43.61 -21.28
C GLU A 138 29.35 44.87 -20.54
N ILE A 139 28.41 45.76 -20.25
CA ILE A 139 28.61 46.96 -19.41
C ILE A 139 27.51 47.05 -18.35
N SER A 140 27.73 47.84 -17.29
CA SER A 140 26.67 48.10 -16.31
C SER A 140 25.76 49.27 -16.75
N TRP A 141 24.54 49.34 -16.20
CA TRP A 141 23.64 50.50 -16.40
C TRP A 141 24.32 51.83 -16.02
N ARG A 142 25.11 51.85 -14.94
CA ARG A 142 25.83 53.06 -14.51
C ARG A 142 26.91 53.47 -15.51
N ASP A 143 27.63 52.49 -16.07
CA ASP A 143 28.64 52.74 -17.10
C ASP A 143 27.99 53.22 -18.40
N PHE A 144 26.82 52.67 -18.75
CA PHE A 144 26.03 53.13 -19.88
C PHE A 144 25.68 54.62 -19.75
N VAL A 145 25.11 55.02 -18.60
CA VAL A 145 24.71 56.42 -18.35
C VAL A 145 25.94 57.35 -18.38
N ASN A 146 26.98 57.03 -17.61
CA ASN A 146 28.14 57.90 -17.43
C ASN A 146 29.05 58.01 -18.65
N LEU A 147 29.28 56.91 -19.37
CA LEU A 147 30.29 56.86 -20.42
C LEU A 147 29.70 57.07 -21.82
N TYR A 148 28.44 56.72 -22.04
CA TYR A 148 27.84 56.72 -23.38
C TYR A 148 26.65 57.67 -23.48
N LEU A 149 25.76 57.69 -22.49
CA LEU A 149 24.56 58.53 -22.52
C LEU A 149 24.89 60.01 -22.31
N HIS A 150 25.65 60.35 -21.25
CA HIS A 150 26.07 61.74 -20.97
C HIS A 150 26.91 62.37 -22.08
N LYS A 151 27.62 61.55 -22.87
CA LYS A 151 28.47 62.03 -23.97
C LYS A 151 27.72 62.18 -25.29
N GLY A 152 26.42 61.90 -25.34
CA GLY A 152 25.62 61.92 -26.58
C GLY A 152 26.09 60.89 -27.62
N ALA A 153 26.73 59.81 -27.17
CA ALA A 153 27.38 58.83 -28.04
C ALA A 153 26.43 57.75 -28.57
N VAL A 154 25.16 57.76 -28.15
CA VAL A 154 24.17 56.71 -28.43
C VAL A 154 23.24 57.17 -29.55
N GLU A 155 23.09 56.34 -30.59
CA GLU A 155 22.13 56.55 -31.68
C GLU A 155 20.74 56.02 -31.29
N LYS A 156 20.70 54.78 -30.79
CA LYS A 156 19.46 54.09 -30.42
C LYS A 156 19.71 52.88 -29.52
N LEU A 157 18.66 52.45 -28.85
CA LEU A 157 18.68 51.31 -27.94
C LEU A 157 17.79 50.19 -28.50
N GLU A 158 18.33 48.98 -28.63
CA GLU A 158 17.58 47.82 -29.11
C GLU A 158 17.34 46.84 -27.95
N VAL A 159 16.08 46.66 -27.53
CA VAL A 159 15.70 45.69 -26.50
C VAL A 159 15.49 44.33 -27.15
N ILE A 160 16.29 43.34 -26.77
CA ILE A 160 16.27 42.01 -27.38
C ILE A 160 15.63 41.00 -26.44
N ASN A 161 14.60 40.32 -26.94
CA ASN A 161 13.85 39.28 -26.22
C ASN A 161 13.35 39.71 -24.83
N LYS A 162 13.18 41.02 -24.61
CA LYS A 162 12.80 41.66 -23.33
C LYS A 162 13.76 41.37 -22.14
N LYS A 163 14.97 40.86 -22.41
CA LYS A 163 15.93 40.43 -21.38
C LYS A 163 17.15 41.35 -21.26
N TRP A 164 17.59 41.94 -22.36
CA TRP A 164 18.79 42.76 -22.41
C TRP A 164 18.70 43.83 -23.49
N VAL A 165 19.55 44.85 -23.38
CA VAL A 165 19.57 46.02 -24.27
C VAL A 165 20.90 46.08 -25.00
N ARG A 166 20.83 46.18 -26.31
CA ARG A 166 21.96 46.41 -27.21
C ARG A 166 22.07 47.89 -27.51
N VAL A 167 23.22 48.49 -27.22
CA VAL A 167 23.48 49.91 -27.41
C VAL A 167 24.12 50.12 -28.77
N LYS A 168 23.47 50.90 -29.66
CA LYS A 168 24.07 51.34 -30.92
C LYS A 168 24.65 52.73 -30.75
N LEU A 169 25.95 52.84 -30.97
CA LEU A 169 26.68 54.09 -30.87
C LEU A 169 26.68 54.84 -32.21
N ASN A 170 26.79 56.16 -32.14
CA ASN A 170 26.95 57.00 -33.33
C ASN A 170 28.24 56.61 -34.10
N PRO A 171 28.26 56.70 -35.45
CA PRO A 171 29.40 56.26 -36.28
C PRO A 171 30.75 56.89 -35.91
N GLY A 172 30.76 58.06 -35.25
CA GLY A 172 31.97 58.75 -34.78
C GLY A 172 32.43 58.41 -33.35
N ALA A 173 31.65 57.64 -32.58
CA ALA A 173 31.94 57.31 -31.16
C ALA A 173 32.30 55.83 -30.92
N ALA A 174 32.29 55.00 -31.98
CA ALA A 174 32.58 53.57 -31.91
C ALA A 174 34.09 53.28 -32.04
N LEU A 175 34.82 53.31 -30.93
CA LEU A 175 36.28 53.12 -30.92
C LEU A 175 36.76 51.65 -30.98
N ASP A 176 35.89 50.65 -30.75
CA ASP A 176 36.35 49.26 -30.50
C ASP A 176 35.63 48.19 -31.35
N GLY A 177 34.75 48.57 -32.30
CA GLY A 177 34.01 47.64 -33.18
C GLY A 177 33.11 46.58 -32.49
N LYS A 178 33.10 46.54 -31.16
CA LYS A 178 32.34 45.62 -30.32
C LYS A 178 30.94 46.16 -30.06
N VAL A 179 29.97 45.26 -30.06
CA VAL A 179 28.59 45.59 -29.74
C VAL A 179 28.45 45.59 -28.22
N ILE A 180 27.99 46.72 -27.68
CA ILE A 180 27.84 46.92 -26.25
C ILE A 180 26.44 46.49 -25.83
N TRP A 181 26.33 45.79 -24.71
CA TRP A 181 25.04 45.37 -24.18
C TRP A 181 25.03 45.34 -22.65
N PHE A 182 23.84 45.38 -22.07
CA PHE A 182 23.62 45.17 -20.63
C PHE A 182 22.27 44.49 -20.37
N ALA A 183 22.20 43.74 -19.26
CA ALA A 183 20.98 43.05 -18.86
C ALA A 183 19.96 44.02 -18.22
N ILE A 184 18.68 43.77 -18.46
CA ILE A 184 17.57 44.52 -17.82
C ILE A 184 16.68 43.56 -17.04
N GLY A 185 16.16 44.02 -15.89
CA GLY A 185 15.25 43.22 -15.07
C GLY A 185 13.83 43.17 -15.65
N SER A 186 13.28 44.34 -16.01
CA SER A 186 12.00 44.47 -16.70
C SER A 186 12.08 45.62 -17.70
N VAL A 187 11.28 45.53 -18.76
CA VAL A 187 11.20 46.58 -19.80
C VAL A 187 10.66 47.88 -19.20
N ASP A 188 9.61 47.78 -18.38
CA ASP A 188 8.96 48.95 -17.77
C ASP A 188 9.89 49.71 -16.81
N SER A 189 10.70 48.98 -16.02
CA SER A 189 11.68 49.63 -15.15
C SER A 189 12.82 50.27 -15.94
N PHE A 190 13.20 49.66 -17.06
CA PHE A 190 14.22 50.19 -17.95
C PHE A 190 13.78 51.50 -18.62
N GLU A 191 12.57 51.55 -19.21
CA GLU A 191 12.06 52.76 -19.85
C GLU A 191 11.92 53.91 -18.85
N ARG A 192 11.39 53.65 -17.65
CA ARG A 192 11.29 54.68 -16.58
C ARG A 192 12.65 55.20 -16.15
N ASN A 193 13.64 54.31 -15.99
CA ASN A 193 14.99 54.72 -15.59
C ASN A 193 15.69 55.52 -16.69
N LEU A 194 15.46 55.17 -17.96
CA LEU A 194 15.97 55.91 -19.11
C LEU A 194 15.32 57.29 -19.22
N GLU A 195 14.00 57.38 -19.06
CA GLU A 195 13.26 58.64 -19.07
C GLU A 195 13.72 59.57 -17.96
N ASN A 196 13.84 59.07 -16.73
CA ASN A 196 14.37 59.84 -15.60
C ASN A 196 15.80 60.34 -15.86
N ALA A 197 16.67 59.50 -16.42
CA ALA A 197 18.04 59.90 -16.76
C ALA A 197 18.07 60.99 -17.86
N GLN A 198 17.18 60.90 -18.86
CA GLN A 198 17.08 61.91 -19.93
C GLN A 198 16.52 63.25 -19.44
N ILE A 199 15.57 63.21 -18.49
CA ILE A 199 15.03 64.40 -17.83
C ILE A 199 16.11 65.06 -16.95
N GLU A 200 16.89 64.28 -16.20
CA GLU A 200 18.01 64.80 -15.39
C GLU A 200 19.09 65.48 -16.24
N MET A 201 19.26 65.03 -17.50
CA MET A 201 20.16 65.65 -18.47
C MET A 201 19.54 66.84 -19.23
N SER A 202 18.34 67.30 -18.86
CA SER A 202 17.61 68.39 -19.54
C SER A 202 17.40 68.16 -21.05
N VAL A 203 17.15 66.91 -21.45
CA VAL A 203 16.81 66.59 -22.84
C VAL A 203 15.31 66.82 -23.05
N ASP A 204 14.94 67.56 -24.08
CA ASP A 204 13.53 67.78 -24.42
C ASP A 204 12.85 66.48 -24.86
N PRO A 205 11.56 66.24 -24.52
CA PRO A 205 10.83 65.01 -24.90
C PRO A 205 10.89 64.60 -26.37
N PRO A 206 10.93 65.50 -27.38
CA PRO A 206 11.07 65.13 -28.79
C PRO A 206 12.43 64.52 -29.13
N ASN A 207 13.46 64.77 -28.31
CA ASN A 207 14.84 64.35 -28.52
C ASN A 207 15.23 63.14 -27.68
N PHE A 208 14.25 62.45 -27.07
CA PHE A 208 14.49 61.20 -26.35
C PHE A 208 15.02 60.11 -27.27
N LEU A 209 15.93 59.29 -26.75
CA LEU A 209 16.53 58.21 -27.53
C LEU A 209 15.47 57.18 -27.90
N PRO A 210 15.40 56.78 -29.18
CA PRO A 210 14.44 55.77 -29.61
C PRO A 210 14.83 54.38 -29.07
N VAL A 211 13.86 53.71 -28.45
CA VAL A 211 13.95 52.32 -27.98
C VAL A 211 13.20 51.42 -28.97
N ILE A 212 13.93 50.49 -29.60
CA ILE A 212 13.38 49.56 -30.61
C ILE A 212 13.35 48.15 -30.02
N TYR A 213 12.21 47.48 -30.13
CA TYR A 213 12.03 46.10 -29.70
C TYR A 213 12.36 45.12 -30.81
N LYS A 214 13.26 44.18 -30.54
CA LYS A 214 13.62 43.10 -31.47
C LYS A 214 13.47 41.74 -30.81
N THR A 215 12.90 40.81 -31.57
CA THR A 215 12.86 39.39 -31.19
C THR A 215 13.88 38.67 -32.06
N GLU A 216 14.99 38.23 -31.46
CA GLU A 216 16.06 37.50 -32.16
C GLU A 216 16.07 36.04 -31.67
N VAL A 217 16.26 35.08 -32.59
CA VAL A 217 16.36 33.66 -32.21
C VAL A 217 17.68 33.47 -31.48
N GLU A 218 17.60 33.15 -30.19
CA GLU A 218 18.76 32.93 -29.34
C GLU A 218 19.47 31.63 -29.75
N ALA A 219 20.77 31.67 -30.02
CA ALA A 219 21.53 30.48 -30.40
C ALA A 219 21.46 29.37 -29.32
N SER A 220 21.28 29.75 -28.05
CA SER A 220 21.06 28.84 -26.92
C SER A 220 19.77 28.01 -27.05
N SER A 221 18.72 28.56 -27.70
CA SER A 221 17.46 27.82 -27.94
C SER A 221 17.63 26.73 -28.99
N LEU A 222 18.50 26.94 -29.99
CA LEU A 222 18.86 25.91 -30.98
C LEU A 222 19.71 24.79 -30.36
N THR A 223 20.61 25.12 -29.43
CA THR A 223 21.39 24.11 -28.67
C THR A 223 20.48 23.26 -27.77
N GLY A 224 19.41 23.83 -27.22
CA GLY A 224 18.40 23.10 -26.46
C GLY A 224 17.58 22.09 -27.27
N MET A 225 17.52 22.23 -28.60
CA MET A 225 16.87 21.27 -29.52
C MET A 225 17.82 20.15 -29.98
N LEU A 226 19.11 20.25 -29.67
CA LEU A 226 20.11 19.27 -30.08
C LEU A 226 19.90 17.89 -29.42
N PRO A 227 19.53 17.77 -28.12
CA PRO A 227 19.18 16.49 -27.51
C PRO A 227 17.94 15.85 -28.14
N THR A 228 16.91 16.64 -28.48
CA THR A 228 15.67 16.12 -29.10
C THR A 228 15.92 15.66 -30.53
N ILE A 229 16.72 16.39 -31.31
CA ILE A 229 17.12 15.98 -32.65
C ILE A 229 17.99 14.71 -32.61
N LEU A 230 18.89 14.56 -31.63
CA LEU A 230 19.68 13.33 -31.45
C LEU A 230 18.81 12.13 -31.08
N ILE A 231 17.80 12.30 -30.21
CA ILE A 231 16.85 11.23 -29.86
C ILE A 231 16.01 10.83 -31.08
N ILE A 232 15.51 11.80 -31.86
CA ILE A 232 14.75 11.54 -33.09
C ILE A 232 15.64 10.84 -34.13
N GLY A 233 16.87 11.32 -34.32
CA GLY A 233 17.84 10.70 -35.22
C GLY A 233 18.21 9.28 -34.80
N PHE A 234 18.39 9.04 -33.49
CA PHE A 234 18.64 7.71 -32.93
C PHE A 234 17.44 6.78 -33.10
N LEU A 235 16.20 7.27 -32.92
CA LEU A 235 14.97 6.51 -33.15
C LEU A 235 14.80 6.15 -34.62
N ILE A 236 15.09 7.07 -35.55
CA ILE A 236 15.06 6.79 -36.99
C ILE A 236 16.14 5.78 -37.38
N TYR A 237 17.34 5.87 -36.80
CA TYR A 237 18.41 4.90 -36.99
C TYR A 237 18.04 3.50 -36.45
N MET A 238 17.44 3.41 -35.26
CA MET A 238 16.90 2.16 -34.68
C MET A 238 15.77 1.59 -35.53
N MET A 239 14.85 2.42 -36.02
CA MET A 239 13.76 1.98 -36.90
C MET A 239 14.30 1.45 -38.23
N ARG A 240 15.26 2.13 -38.87
CA ARG A 240 15.92 1.64 -40.09
C ARG A 240 16.69 0.34 -39.86
N ARG A 241 17.41 0.23 -38.74
CA ARG A 241 18.14 -1.00 -38.36
C ARG A 241 17.19 -2.16 -38.03
N SER A 242 16.01 -1.89 -37.49
CA SER A 242 14.97 -2.90 -37.24
C SER A 242 14.24 -3.35 -38.52
N ALA A 243 14.13 -2.46 -39.51
CA ALA A 243 13.56 -2.77 -40.82
C ALA A 243 14.47 -3.71 -41.63
N ASP A 244 15.79 -3.54 -41.56
CA ASP A 244 16.76 -4.44 -42.21
C ASP A 244 16.81 -5.84 -41.56
N MET A 245 16.33 -5.98 -40.31
CA MET A 245 16.19 -7.27 -39.63
C MET A 245 14.83 -7.97 -39.90
N MET A 246 13.92 -7.30 -40.61
CA MET A 246 12.58 -7.78 -41.00
C MET A 246 12.52 -8.28 -42.46
N GLY A 247 13.66 -8.59 -43.07
CA GLY A 247 13.75 -9.08 -44.46
C GLY A 247 13.45 -10.56 -44.69
N ARG A 248 13.06 -11.36 -43.67
CA ARG A 248 12.81 -12.80 -43.87
C ARG A 248 11.83 -13.40 -42.87
N GLY A 249 10.60 -13.64 -43.33
CA GLY A 249 9.64 -14.57 -42.70
C GLY A 249 8.59 -13.89 -41.82
N GLY A 250 7.34 -13.90 -42.28
CA GLY A 250 6.21 -13.24 -41.63
C GLY A 250 5.86 -13.80 -40.26
N ARG A 251 5.78 -12.91 -39.28
CA ARG A 251 4.88 -13.02 -38.13
C ARG A 251 4.45 -11.62 -37.71
N ARG A 252 3.21 -11.28 -38.04
CA ARG A 252 2.54 -10.03 -37.67
C ARG A 252 2.37 -10.04 -36.14
N GLY A 253 3.24 -9.33 -35.41
CA GLY A 253 3.11 -9.17 -33.95
C GLY A 253 4.39 -9.12 -33.11
N GLY A 254 5.58 -8.89 -33.69
CA GLY A 254 6.85 -8.88 -32.96
C GLY A 254 7.61 -7.55 -32.98
N GLY A 255 6.94 -6.44 -32.69
CA GLY A 255 7.61 -5.18 -32.33
C GLY A 255 7.82 -5.11 -30.81
N LEU A 256 8.61 -4.14 -30.33
CA LEU A 256 8.95 -3.86 -28.92
C LEU A 256 7.77 -3.83 -27.92
N PHE A 257 6.52 -3.95 -28.39
CA PHE A 257 5.27 -3.88 -27.64
C PHE A 257 4.48 -5.21 -27.55
N GLY A 258 4.93 -6.30 -28.19
CA GLY A 258 4.16 -7.56 -28.26
C GLY A 258 3.96 -8.26 -26.91
N GLY A 259 4.97 -8.22 -26.02
CA GLY A 259 4.90 -8.88 -24.71
C GLY A 259 4.09 -8.14 -23.64
N VAL A 260 3.70 -6.88 -23.88
CA VAL A 260 2.92 -6.08 -22.93
C VAL A 260 1.41 -6.35 -23.05
N MET A 261 1.00 -6.95 -24.17
CA MET A 261 -0.40 -7.12 -24.56
C MET A 261 -0.99 -8.50 -24.23
N GLU A 262 -0.17 -9.51 -23.92
CA GLU A 262 -0.64 -10.85 -23.52
C GLU A 262 -1.22 -10.87 -22.08
N SER A 263 -2.24 -11.70 -21.85
CA SER A 263 -2.85 -11.89 -20.53
C SER A 263 -1.89 -12.57 -19.55
N THR A 264 -1.72 -12.00 -18.36
CA THR A 264 -0.95 -12.55 -17.22
C THR A 264 -1.68 -13.66 -16.45
N ALA A 265 -2.84 -14.11 -16.96
CA ALA A 265 -3.69 -15.08 -16.29
C ALA A 265 -2.97 -16.41 -16.01
N LYS A 266 -3.06 -16.88 -14.76
CA LYS A 266 -2.47 -18.15 -14.34
C LYS A 266 -3.52 -19.25 -14.49
N LEU A 267 -3.25 -20.20 -15.38
CA LEU A 267 -4.02 -21.44 -15.52
C LEU A 267 -3.49 -22.47 -14.52
N ILE A 268 -4.36 -22.96 -13.64
CA ILE A 268 -4.08 -24.05 -12.71
C ILE A 268 -4.89 -25.26 -13.17
N ASN A 269 -4.20 -26.36 -13.43
CA ASN A 269 -4.86 -27.60 -13.84
C ASN A 269 -5.57 -28.24 -12.65
N PRO A 270 -6.65 -29.02 -12.87
CA PRO A 270 -7.42 -29.65 -11.79
C PRO A 270 -6.56 -30.47 -10.82
N THR A 271 -5.53 -31.16 -11.34
CA THR A 271 -4.62 -32.01 -10.56
C THR A 271 -3.75 -31.25 -9.57
N ASP A 272 -3.52 -29.96 -9.82
CA ASP A 272 -2.63 -29.11 -9.02
C ASP A 272 -3.43 -28.36 -7.93
N ILE A 273 -4.76 -28.46 -7.94
CA ILE A 273 -5.65 -27.83 -6.95
C ILE A 273 -5.68 -28.72 -5.70
N GLY A 274 -4.75 -28.47 -4.78
CA GLY A 274 -4.64 -29.19 -3.51
C GLY A 274 -5.62 -28.77 -2.41
N VAL A 275 -6.77 -28.15 -2.74
CA VAL A 275 -7.73 -27.59 -1.77
C VAL A 275 -9.14 -28.08 -2.09
N LYS A 276 -9.87 -28.54 -1.07
CA LYS A 276 -11.25 -29.03 -1.15
C LYS A 276 -12.19 -28.28 -0.18
N PHE A 277 -13.50 -28.53 -0.24
CA PHE A 277 -14.46 -27.95 0.71
C PHE A 277 -14.27 -28.46 2.14
N GLN A 278 -13.55 -29.56 2.34
CA GLN A 278 -13.15 -30.02 3.67
C GLN A 278 -12.14 -29.09 4.34
N ASP A 279 -11.35 -28.36 3.55
CA ASP A 279 -10.35 -27.39 4.02
C ASP A 279 -10.95 -25.99 4.26
N VAL A 280 -12.26 -25.81 4.00
CA VAL A 280 -12.99 -24.55 4.18
C VAL A 280 -14.08 -24.77 5.23
N ALA A 281 -14.08 -23.97 6.30
CA ALA A 281 -15.01 -24.08 7.41
C ALA A 281 -15.49 -22.70 7.89
N GLY A 282 -16.60 -22.65 8.62
CA GLY A 282 -17.13 -21.43 9.22
C GLY A 282 -17.84 -20.49 8.23
N CYS A 283 -18.32 -21.04 7.12
CA CYS A 283 -19.08 -20.32 6.09
C CYS A 283 -20.01 -21.27 5.30
N GLU A 284 -20.76 -22.08 6.03
CA GLU A 284 -21.59 -23.19 5.53
C GLU A 284 -22.68 -22.67 4.59
N GLU A 285 -23.30 -21.54 4.89
CA GLU A 285 -24.30 -20.91 4.01
C GLU A 285 -23.68 -20.53 2.66
N ALA A 286 -22.50 -19.90 2.68
CA ALA A 286 -21.78 -19.55 1.46
C ALA A 286 -21.32 -20.81 0.69
N LYS A 287 -20.93 -21.88 1.38
CA LYS A 287 -20.59 -23.17 0.77
C LYS A 287 -21.81 -23.79 0.09
N ILE A 288 -22.99 -23.77 0.71
CA ILE A 288 -24.22 -24.32 0.11
C ILE A 288 -24.56 -23.59 -1.20
N GLU A 289 -24.52 -22.26 -1.22
CA GLU A 289 -24.76 -21.49 -2.45
C GLU A 289 -23.74 -21.80 -3.55
N ILE A 290 -22.47 -21.98 -3.19
CA ILE A 290 -21.41 -22.30 -4.14
C ILE A 290 -21.47 -23.75 -4.62
N MET A 291 -21.94 -24.67 -3.78
CA MET A 291 -22.14 -26.07 -4.14
C MET A 291 -23.15 -26.24 -5.27
N GLU A 292 -24.09 -25.30 -5.47
CA GLU A 292 -24.96 -25.29 -6.66
C GLU A 292 -24.13 -25.18 -7.95
N PHE A 293 -23.10 -24.33 -7.98
CA PHE A 293 -22.21 -24.18 -9.12
C PHE A 293 -21.36 -25.44 -9.36
N VAL A 294 -20.90 -26.08 -8.29
CA VAL A 294 -20.17 -27.36 -8.39
C VAL A 294 -21.06 -28.46 -8.93
N ASN A 295 -22.27 -28.61 -8.38
CA ASN A 295 -23.23 -29.61 -8.86
C ASN A 295 -23.63 -29.33 -10.31
N PHE A 296 -23.76 -28.06 -10.70
CA PHE A 296 -23.98 -27.69 -12.08
C PHE A 296 -22.83 -28.13 -13.01
N LEU A 297 -21.58 -27.89 -12.62
CA LEU A 297 -20.41 -28.28 -13.43
C LEU A 297 -20.27 -29.80 -13.55
N LYS A 298 -20.69 -30.56 -12.54
CA LYS A 298 -20.71 -32.04 -12.57
C LYS A 298 -21.90 -32.62 -13.32
N ASN A 299 -23.10 -32.10 -13.06
CA ASN A 299 -24.38 -32.64 -13.53
C ASN A 299 -25.23 -31.58 -14.26
N PRO A 300 -24.79 -31.03 -15.39
CA PRO A 300 -25.49 -29.94 -16.07
C PRO A 300 -26.88 -30.35 -16.60
N GLN A 301 -27.07 -31.63 -16.97
CA GLN A 301 -28.33 -32.16 -17.51
C GLN A 301 -29.50 -31.98 -16.53
N GLN A 302 -29.27 -32.21 -15.23
CA GLN A 302 -30.30 -32.05 -14.19
C GLN A 302 -30.94 -30.65 -14.22
N TYR A 303 -30.14 -29.62 -14.48
CA TYR A 303 -30.60 -28.24 -14.54
C TYR A 303 -31.24 -27.89 -15.88
N ILE A 304 -30.69 -28.42 -16.98
CA ILE A 304 -31.22 -28.24 -18.33
C ILE A 304 -32.62 -28.85 -18.48
N ASP A 305 -32.83 -30.06 -17.94
CA ASP A 305 -34.12 -30.77 -17.98
C ASP A 305 -35.22 -30.01 -17.24
N LEU A 306 -34.85 -29.27 -16.19
CA LEU A 306 -35.75 -28.40 -15.44
C LEU A 306 -35.94 -27.02 -16.10
N GLY A 307 -35.25 -26.73 -17.20
CA GLY A 307 -35.27 -25.43 -17.87
C GLY A 307 -34.59 -24.31 -17.08
N ALA A 308 -33.77 -24.65 -16.08
CA ALA A 308 -33.05 -23.67 -15.27
C ALA A 308 -31.91 -23.04 -16.08
N LYS A 309 -31.82 -21.70 -16.04
CA LYS A 309 -30.71 -20.98 -16.64
C LYS A 309 -29.51 -20.96 -15.71
N ILE A 310 -28.34 -21.14 -16.29
CA ILE A 310 -27.07 -21.20 -15.59
C ILE A 310 -26.72 -19.78 -15.11
N PRO A 311 -26.46 -19.57 -13.81
CA PRO A 311 -25.92 -18.30 -13.34
C PRO A 311 -24.53 -18.10 -13.95
N LYS A 312 -24.33 -17.00 -14.69
CA LYS A 312 -23.08 -16.78 -15.43
C LYS A 312 -21.90 -16.43 -14.52
N GLY A 313 -22.20 -15.82 -13.38
CA GLY A 313 -21.19 -15.51 -12.38
C GLY A 313 -21.73 -15.24 -11.00
N ALA A 314 -20.83 -15.32 -10.02
CA ALA A 314 -21.09 -14.98 -8.63
C ALA A 314 -20.03 -14.03 -8.08
N LEU A 315 -20.46 -13.07 -7.28
CA LEU A 315 -19.60 -12.15 -6.56
C LEU A 315 -19.52 -12.57 -5.09
N LEU A 316 -18.32 -12.96 -4.65
CA LEU A 316 -17.97 -13.23 -3.26
C LEU A 316 -17.62 -11.91 -2.58
N THR A 317 -18.39 -11.56 -1.56
CA THR A 317 -18.28 -10.29 -0.85
C THR A 317 -17.98 -10.55 0.63
N GLY A 318 -17.29 -9.64 1.30
CA GLY A 318 -17.07 -9.75 2.74
C GLY A 318 -15.70 -9.19 3.18
N PRO A 319 -15.45 -9.12 4.49
CA PRO A 319 -14.20 -8.59 5.03
C PRO A 319 -12.94 -9.31 4.48
N PRO A 320 -11.77 -8.65 4.47
CA PRO A 320 -10.53 -9.32 4.12
C PRO A 320 -10.25 -10.48 5.08
N GLY A 321 -9.62 -11.55 4.59
CA GLY A 321 -9.23 -12.68 5.42
C GLY A 321 -10.33 -13.71 5.74
N THR A 322 -11.55 -13.58 5.20
CA THR A 322 -12.65 -14.55 5.39
C THR A 322 -12.59 -15.78 4.48
N GLY A 323 -11.53 -15.93 3.67
CA GLY A 323 -11.33 -17.11 2.83
C GLY A 323 -12.03 -17.09 1.47
N LYS A 324 -12.44 -15.92 0.94
CA LYS A 324 -13.07 -15.79 -0.39
C LYS A 324 -12.27 -16.49 -1.52
N THR A 325 -10.97 -16.23 -1.61
CA THR A 325 -10.08 -16.86 -2.59
C THR A 325 -9.88 -18.36 -2.33
N LEU A 326 -9.90 -18.78 -1.06
CA LEU A 326 -9.80 -20.19 -0.68
C LEU A 326 -11.06 -20.95 -1.10
N LEU A 327 -12.23 -20.36 -0.87
CA LEU A 327 -13.54 -20.89 -1.24
C LEU A 327 -13.68 -21.04 -2.76
N ALA A 328 -13.22 -20.05 -3.54
CA ALA A 328 -13.17 -20.14 -5.01
C ALA A 328 -12.25 -21.28 -5.50
N LYS A 329 -11.07 -21.44 -4.88
CA LYS A 329 -10.15 -22.57 -5.19
C LYS A 329 -10.76 -23.92 -4.83
N ALA A 330 -11.38 -24.02 -3.66
CA ALA A 330 -12.07 -25.23 -3.21
C ALA A 330 -13.21 -25.62 -4.17
N THR A 331 -13.94 -24.63 -4.71
CA THR A 331 -14.99 -24.84 -5.72
C THR A 331 -14.45 -25.56 -6.95
N ALA A 332 -13.28 -25.13 -7.45
CA ALA A 332 -12.64 -25.75 -8.61
C ALA A 332 -12.07 -27.14 -8.30
N GLY A 333 -11.48 -27.32 -7.12
CA GLY A 333 -10.99 -28.63 -6.65
C GLY A 333 -12.11 -29.66 -6.50
N GLU A 334 -13.29 -29.22 -6.06
CA GLU A 334 -14.45 -30.09 -5.85
C GLU A 334 -15.19 -30.41 -7.16
N ALA A 335 -15.25 -29.45 -8.09
CA ALA A 335 -15.76 -29.66 -9.44
C ALA A 335 -14.78 -30.41 -10.36
N ASN A 336 -13.50 -30.52 -9.97
CA ASN A 336 -12.41 -31.10 -10.77
C ASN A 336 -12.27 -30.45 -12.16
N VAL A 337 -12.36 -29.12 -12.22
CA VAL A 337 -12.24 -28.31 -13.45
C VAL A 337 -11.03 -27.36 -13.39
N PRO A 338 -10.47 -26.93 -14.54
CA PRO A 338 -9.38 -25.95 -14.54
C PRO A 338 -9.78 -24.65 -13.85
N PHE A 339 -8.84 -24.07 -13.10
CA PHE A 339 -9.01 -22.82 -12.38
C PHE A 339 -8.11 -21.74 -12.99
N ILE A 340 -8.72 -20.75 -13.61
CA ILE A 340 -8.02 -19.59 -14.17
C ILE A 340 -8.15 -18.45 -13.17
N THR A 341 -7.04 -17.91 -12.69
CA THR A 341 -7.03 -16.82 -11.70
C THR A 341 -6.33 -15.58 -12.24
N VAL A 342 -6.94 -14.43 -12.02
CA VAL A 342 -6.42 -13.10 -12.36
C VAL A 342 -6.71 -12.13 -11.20
N SER A 343 -5.79 -11.23 -10.89
CA SER A 343 -6.07 -10.12 -9.96
C SER A 343 -6.60 -8.92 -10.75
N GLY A 344 -7.64 -8.25 -10.26
CA GLY A 344 -8.22 -7.06 -10.87
C GLY A 344 -7.20 -5.93 -11.04
N SER A 345 -6.22 -5.86 -10.13
CA SER A 345 -5.12 -4.91 -10.17
C SER A 345 -4.22 -5.10 -11.41
N GLU A 346 -4.18 -6.30 -12.01
CA GLU A 346 -3.39 -6.58 -13.23
C GLU A 346 -3.97 -5.94 -14.49
N PHE A 347 -5.21 -5.43 -14.46
CA PHE A 347 -5.76 -4.75 -15.63
C PHE A 347 -5.46 -3.25 -15.67
N LEU A 348 -5.03 -2.66 -14.54
CA LEU A 348 -4.70 -1.25 -14.45
C LEU A 348 -3.26 -1.03 -14.90
N GLU A 349 -3.08 -0.41 -16.07
CA GLU A 349 -1.78 -0.17 -16.67
C GLU A 349 -1.64 1.28 -17.16
N MET A 350 -0.40 1.76 -17.29
CA MET A 350 -0.14 3.13 -17.79
C MET A 350 -0.50 3.31 -19.28
N PHE A 351 -0.63 2.22 -20.02
CA PHE A 351 -0.90 2.24 -21.46
C PHE A 351 -2.38 2.01 -21.76
N VAL A 352 -2.99 3.02 -22.40
CA VAL A 352 -4.40 2.94 -22.82
C VAL A 352 -4.61 1.76 -23.76
N GLY A 353 -5.62 0.95 -23.49
CA GLY A 353 -6.02 -0.18 -24.34
C GLY A 353 -5.37 -1.52 -23.99
N VAL A 354 -4.40 -1.55 -23.07
CA VAL A 354 -3.82 -2.81 -22.56
C VAL A 354 -4.84 -3.55 -21.70
N GLY A 355 -5.51 -2.87 -20.76
CA GLY A 355 -6.54 -3.47 -19.90
C GLY A 355 -7.66 -4.18 -20.68
N PRO A 356 -8.33 -3.52 -21.65
CA PRO A 356 -9.35 -4.17 -22.49
C PRO A 356 -8.80 -5.34 -23.33
N SER A 357 -7.53 -5.31 -23.73
CA SER A 357 -6.93 -6.45 -24.46
C SER A 357 -6.75 -7.66 -23.54
N ARG A 358 -6.22 -7.45 -22.33
CA ARG A 358 -6.03 -8.51 -21.33
C ARG A 358 -7.36 -9.16 -20.94
N VAL A 359 -8.42 -8.37 -20.80
CA VAL A 359 -9.77 -8.88 -20.54
C VAL A 359 -10.22 -9.82 -21.67
N ARG A 360 -10.08 -9.42 -22.94
CA ARG A 360 -10.43 -10.26 -24.10
C ARG A 360 -9.63 -11.56 -24.14
N ASP A 361 -8.34 -11.49 -23.87
CA ASP A 361 -7.45 -12.66 -23.88
C ASP A 361 -7.75 -13.63 -22.72
N MET A 362 -8.04 -13.10 -21.53
CA MET A 362 -8.49 -13.88 -20.37
C MET A 362 -9.77 -14.67 -20.70
N PHE A 363 -10.78 -14.02 -21.27
CA PHE A 363 -12.02 -14.69 -21.66
C PHE A 363 -11.83 -15.66 -22.84
N SER A 364 -10.92 -15.36 -23.76
CA SER A 364 -10.51 -16.29 -24.82
C SER A 364 -9.87 -17.55 -24.26
N MET A 365 -9.03 -17.43 -23.24
CA MET A 365 -8.44 -18.55 -22.52
C MET A 365 -9.51 -19.38 -21.79
N ALA A 366 -10.43 -18.73 -21.07
CA ALA A 366 -11.53 -19.42 -20.40
C ALA A 366 -12.41 -20.23 -21.38
N ARG A 367 -12.71 -19.67 -22.55
CA ARG A 367 -13.47 -20.37 -23.60
C ARG A 367 -12.75 -21.61 -24.13
N LYS A 368 -11.41 -21.59 -24.24
CA LYS A 368 -10.61 -22.73 -24.71
C LYS A 368 -10.56 -23.89 -23.71
N HIS A 369 -10.68 -23.58 -22.42
CA HIS A 369 -10.57 -24.56 -21.33
C HIS A 369 -11.92 -24.92 -20.71
N ALA A 370 -13.04 -24.57 -21.35
CA ALA A 370 -14.38 -24.93 -20.86
C ALA A 370 -14.59 -26.46 -20.81
N PRO A 371 -15.20 -27.01 -19.74
CA PRO A 371 -15.70 -26.33 -18.55
C PRO A 371 -14.58 -25.88 -17.60
N CYS A 372 -14.61 -24.63 -17.16
CA CYS A 372 -13.62 -24.07 -16.23
C CYS A 372 -14.23 -23.01 -15.31
N ILE A 373 -13.51 -22.69 -14.23
CA ILE A 373 -13.82 -21.57 -13.35
C ILE A 373 -12.83 -20.43 -13.62
N LEU A 374 -13.37 -19.25 -13.91
CA LEU A 374 -12.60 -18.01 -14.03
C LEU A 374 -12.76 -17.19 -12.76
N PHE A 375 -11.68 -16.98 -12.01
CA PHE A 375 -11.66 -16.21 -10.78
C PHE A 375 -10.95 -14.86 -10.94
N ILE A 376 -11.66 -13.78 -10.60
CA ILE A 376 -11.15 -12.41 -10.58
C ILE A 376 -11.09 -11.92 -9.13
N ASP A 377 -9.89 -11.87 -8.55
CA ASP A 377 -9.70 -11.29 -7.21
C ASP A 377 -9.66 -9.75 -7.28
N GLU A 378 -9.98 -9.06 -6.19
CA GLU A 378 -9.95 -7.58 -6.12
C GLU A 378 -10.65 -6.89 -7.31
N ILE A 379 -11.86 -7.35 -7.66
CA ILE A 379 -12.60 -6.80 -8.81
C ILE A 379 -12.89 -5.30 -8.67
N ASP A 380 -12.85 -4.76 -7.45
CA ASP A 380 -12.98 -3.33 -7.18
C ASP A 380 -11.87 -2.47 -7.80
N ALA A 381 -10.71 -3.05 -8.14
CA ALA A 381 -9.68 -2.36 -8.91
C ALA A 381 -10.17 -1.95 -10.32
N VAL A 382 -10.99 -2.77 -10.99
CA VAL A 382 -11.55 -2.45 -12.32
C VAL A 382 -13.02 -2.04 -12.28
N GLY A 383 -13.75 -2.49 -11.27
CA GLY A 383 -15.19 -2.38 -11.15
C GLY A 383 -15.67 -1.12 -10.44
N ARG A 384 -14.80 -0.14 -10.16
CA ARG A 384 -15.19 1.07 -9.41
C ARG A 384 -16.26 1.88 -10.16
N LYS A 385 -17.22 2.43 -9.40
CA LYS A 385 -18.30 3.26 -9.91
C LYS A 385 -17.76 4.44 -10.72
N ARG A 386 -18.34 4.64 -11.90
CA ARG A 386 -18.14 5.81 -12.77
C ARG A 386 -18.62 7.06 -12.04
N GLY A 387 -17.72 7.92 -11.58
CA GLY A 387 -18.16 9.08 -10.82
C GLY A 387 -17.07 9.85 -10.09
N GLY A 388 -16.51 10.82 -10.79
CA GLY A 388 -15.74 11.91 -10.22
C GLY A 388 -15.22 12.77 -11.37
N ARG A 389 -15.47 14.08 -11.34
CA ARG A 389 -14.87 15.05 -12.29
C ARG A 389 -13.36 15.19 -12.02
N SER A 390 -12.61 14.10 -12.11
CA SER A 390 -11.16 14.08 -11.93
C SER A 390 -10.50 13.88 -13.29
N PHE A 391 -9.70 14.87 -13.69
CA PHE A 391 -9.04 14.93 -14.99
C PHE A 391 -7.98 13.80 -15.12
N GLY A 392 -8.22 12.83 -16.00
CA GLY A 392 -7.15 12.07 -16.69
C GLY A 392 -6.95 10.59 -16.33
N GLY A 393 -7.35 10.11 -15.15
CA GLY A 393 -7.07 8.73 -14.70
C GLY A 393 -8.21 7.70 -14.88
N HIS A 394 -9.44 8.14 -15.07
CA HIS A 394 -10.61 7.24 -15.08
C HIS A 394 -10.90 6.58 -16.43
N SER A 395 -10.34 7.07 -17.53
CA SER A 395 -10.71 6.58 -18.88
C SER A 395 -10.25 5.15 -19.16
N GLU A 396 -9.08 4.73 -18.65
CA GLU A 396 -8.56 3.37 -18.86
C GLU A 396 -9.38 2.36 -18.07
N GLN A 397 -9.59 2.61 -16.78
CA GLN A 397 -10.41 1.78 -15.91
C GLN A 397 -11.84 1.62 -16.46
N GLU A 398 -12.47 2.70 -16.93
CA GLU A 398 -13.81 2.66 -17.53
C GLU A 398 -13.85 1.84 -18.82
N ASN A 399 -12.82 1.96 -19.67
CA ASN A 399 -12.73 1.18 -20.91
C ASN A 399 -12.56 -0.32 -20.61
N THR A 400 -11.70 -0.66 -19.65
CA THR A 400 -11.48 -2.02 -19.17
C THR A 400 -12.75 -2.61 -18.57
N LEU A 401 -13.46 -1.84 -17.74
CA LEU A 401 -14.76 -2.22 -17.18
C LEU A 401 -15.79 -2.49 -18.28
N ASN A 402 -15.93 -1.59 -19.25
CA ASN A 402 -16.87 -1.79 -20.36
C ASN A 402 -16.55 -3.05 -21.16
N GLN A 403 -15.27 -3.36 -21.39
CA GLN A 403 -14.87 -4.58 -22.06
C GLN A 403 -15.22 -5.83 -21.24
N LEU A 404 -15.04 -5.80 -19.93
CA LEU A 404 -15.46 -6.88 -19.03
C LEU A 404 -16.97 -7.12 -19.14
N LEU A 405 -17.78 -6.05 -19.16
CA LEU A 405 -19.23 -6.15 -19.32
C LEU A 405 -19.62 -6.77 -20.67
N VAL A 406 -18.95 -6.37 -21.76
CA VAL A 406 -19.19 -6.92 -23.10
C VAL A 406 -18.85 -8.41 -23.17
N GLU A 407 -17.74 -8.84 -22.58
CA GLU A 407 -17.37 -10.27 -22.55
C GLU A 407 -18.33 -11.09 -21.68
N MET A 408 -18.82 -10.55 -20.56
CA MET A 408 -19.81 -11.21 -19.70
C MET A 408 -21.18 -11.36 -20.41
N ASP A 409 -21.63 -10.31 -21.08
CA ASP A 409 -22.89 -10.34 -21.85
C ASP A 409 -22.77 -11.27 -23.08
N GLY A 410 -21.57 -11.33 -23.68
CA GLY A 410 -21.23 -12.13 -24.86
C GLY A 410 -21.16 -13.65 -24.65
N PHE A 411 -21.28 -14.14 -23.40
CA PHE A 411 -21.41 -15.58 -23.16
C PHE A 411 -22.77 -16.10 -23.63
N ASN A 412 -22.74 -17.05 -24.57
CA ASN A 412 -23.89 -17.92 -24.82
C ASN A 412 -24.07 -18.85 -23.61
N THR A 413 -25.31 -19.13 -23.21
CA THR A 413 -25.62 -20.06 -22.09
C THR A 413 -25.08 -21.48 -22.29
N THR A 414 -24.53 -21.80 -23.47
CA THR A 414 -23.98 -23.11 -23.82
C THR A 414 -22.50 -23.27 -23.47
N THR A 415 -21.76 -22.18 -23.23
CA THR A 415 -20.35 -22.26 -22.81
C THR A 415 -20.30 -22.43 -21.29
N ASN A 416 -20.02 -23.64 -20.81
CA ASN A 416 -19.98 -24.04 -19.39
C ASN A 416 -18.82 -23.37 -18.60
N VAL A 417 -18.77 -22.03 -18.60
CA VAL A 417 -17.77 -21.23 -17.92
C VAL A 417 -18.45 -20.48 -16.79
N VAL A 418 -17.94 -20.64 -15.57
CA VAL A 418 -18.44 -19.94 -14.39
C VAL A 418 -17.45 -18.84 -14.00
N VAL A 419 -17.93 -17.60 -13.90
CA VAL A 419 -17.11 -16.45 -13.50
C VAL A 419 -17.33 -16.14 -12.01
N LEU A 420 -16.31 -16.37 -11.19
CA LEU A 420 -16.31 -15.98 -9.78
C LEU A 420 -15.48 -14.71 -9.61
N ALA A 421 -15.97 -13.76 -8.83
CA ALA A 421 -15.20 -12.57 -8.47
C ALA A 421 -15.19 -12.37 -6.96
N ALA A 422 -14.13 -11.79 -6.41
CA ALA A 422 -14.05 -11.44 -5.00
C ALA A 422 -13.81 -9.94 -4.80
N THR A 423 -14.48 -9.37 -3.79
CA THR A 423 -14.26 -7.98 -3.36
C THR A 423 -14.41 -7.84 -1.86
N ASN A 424 -13.70 -6.87 -1.28
CA ASN A 424 -13.90 -6.44 0.09
C ASN A 424 -14.91 -5.29 0.21
N ARG A 425 -15.22 -4.61 -0.91
CA ARG A 425 -15.96 -3.35 -0.94
C ARG A 425 -17.01 -3.33 -2.05
N VAL A 426 -18.22 -3.77 -1.70
CA VAL A 426 -19.35 -3.79 -2.66
C VAL A 426 -19.89 -2.38 -2.92
N ASP A 427 -19.73 -1.48 -1.95
CA ASP A 427 -20.19 -0.08 -1.97
C ASP A 427 -19.59 0.73 -3.13
N ILE A 428 -18.33 0.47 -3.48
CA ILE A 428 -17.63 1.20 -4.55
C ILE A 428 -17.83 0.59 -5.93
N LEU A 429 -18.46 -0.57 -6.06
CA LEU A 429 -18.63 -1.25 -7.33
C LEU A 429 -19.71 -0.59 -8.22
N ASP A 430 -19.49 -0.64 -9.53
CA ASP A 430 -20.46 -0.22 -10.54
C ASP A 430 -21.66 -1.17 -10.50
N LYS A 431 -22.86 -0.59 -10.29
CA LYS A 431 -24.13 -1.32 -10.30
C LYS A 431 -24.38 -2.09 -11.61
N ALA A 432 -23.70 -1.71 -12.70
CA ALA A 432 -23.76 -2.44 -13.96
C ALA A 432 -23.22 -3.88 -13.83
N LEU A 433 -22.20 -4.13 -13.01
CA LEU A 433 -21.64 -5.48 -12.79
C LEU A 433 -22.64 -6.39 -12.07
N LEU A 434 -23.47 -5.81 -11.20
CA LEU A 434 -24.43 -6.51 -10.34
C LEU A 434 -25.78 -6.81 -11.02
N ARG A 435 -25.92 -6.51 -12.32
CA ARG A 435 -27.16 -6.75 -13.06
C ARG A 435 -27.28 -8.23 -13.47
N PRO A 436 -28.52 -8.76 -13.54
CA PRO A 436 -28.75 -10.10 -14.09
C PRO A 436 -28.17 -10.28 -15.50
N GLY A 437 -27.60 -11.46 -15.76
CA GLY A 437 -26.76 -11.78 -16.92
C GLY A 437 -25.25 -11.60 -16.69
N ARG A 438 -24.80 -11.17 -15.49
CA ARG A 438 -23.39 -10.88 -15.16
C ARG A 438 -23.02 -11.55 -13.82
N PHE A 439 -22.89 -10.78 -12.74
CA PHE A 439 -22.79 -11.33 -11.40
C PHE A 439 -24.21 -11.47 -10.81
N ASP A 440 -24.85 -12.56 -11.20
CA ASP A 440 -26.25 -12.86 -10.89
C ASP A 440 -26.44 -13.23 -9.41
N ARG A 441 -25.39 -13.79 -8.81
CA ARG A 441 -25.36 -14.15 -7.40
C ARG A 441 -24.39 -13.25 -6.64
N GLN A 442 -24.83 -12.80 -5.47
CA GLN A 442 -23.97 -12.10 -4.51
C GLN A 442 -23.94 -12.94 -3.25
N ILE A 443 -22.78 -13.52 -2.97
CA ILE A 443 -22.58 -14.42 -1.84
C ILE A 443 -21.78 -13.66 -0.81
N PHE A 444 -22.37 -13.37 0.34
CA PHE A 444 -21.69 -12.71 1.44
C PHE A 444 -20.99 -13.76 2.31
N VAL A 445 -19.67 -13.62 2.45
CA VAL A 445 -18.83 -14.46 3.30
C VAL A 445 -18.49 -13.66 4.56
N PRO A 446 -19.27 -13.82 5.65
CA PRO A 446 -19.07 -13.08 6.88
C PRO A 446 -17.75 -13.46 7.58
N ALA A 447 -17.39 -12.69 8.60
CA ALA A 447 -16.41 -13.17 9.57
C ALA A 447 -17.02 -14.36 10.35
N PRO A 448 -16.22 -15.37 10.70
CA PRO A 448 -16.73 -16.60 11.30
C PRO A 448 -17.25 -16.39 12.74
N ASP A 449 -18.38 -17.03 13.04
CA ASP A 449 -18.95 -17.11 14.38
C ASP A 449 -18.11 -18.02 15.29
N ILE A 450 -18.41 -18.07 16.59
CA ILE A 450 -17.68 -18.91 17.55
C ILE A 450 -17.60 -20.40 17.12
N LYS A 451 -18.67 -20.95 16.53
CA LYS A 451 -18.70 -22.33 16.00
C LYS A 451 -17.79 -22.47 14.78
N GLY A 452 -17.93 -21.56 13.82
CA GLY A 452 -17.09 -21.52 12.63
C GLY A 452 -15.62 -21.35 12.94
N ARG A 453 -15.26 -20.50 13.92
CA ARG A 453 -13.88 -20.37 14.40
C ARG A 453 -13.36 -21.69 14.96
N ALA A 454 -14.15 -22.41 15.75
CA ALA A 454 -13.75 -23.72 16.26
C ALA A 454 -13.48 -24.71 15.11
N SER A 455 -14.32 -24.74 14.08
CA SER A 455 -14.12 -25.56 12.88
C SER A 455 -12.87 -25.14 12.10
N ILE A 456 -12.61 -23.84 11.92
CA ILE A 456 -11.41 -23.32 11.26
C ILE A 456 -10.14 -23.69 12.05
N PHE A 457 -10.17 -23.59 13.38
CA PHE A 457 -9.08 -24.08 14.23
C PHE A 457 -8.87 -25.58 14.02
N LYS A 458 -9.91 -26.41 13.92
CA LYS A 458 -9.76 -27.86 13.65
C LYS A 458 -8.99 -28.11 12.34
N VAL A 459 -9.29 -27.37 11.27
CA VAL A 459 -8.58 -27.46 9.98
C VAL A 459 -7.10 -27.11 10.14
N HIS A 460 -6.79 -25.96 10.76
CA HIS A 460 -5.40 -25.49 10.88
C HIS A 460 -4.58 -26.19 11.97
N LEU A 461 -5.22 -26.81 12.97
CA LEU A 461 -4.56 -27.64 13.98
C LEU A 461 -4.24 -29.05 13.46
N SER A 462 -4.93 -29.52 12.42
CA SER A 462 -4.70 -30.85 11.81
C SER A 462 -3.22 -31.11 11.43
N PRO A 463 -2.52 -30.22 10.70
CA PRO A 463 -1.11 -30.42 10.36
C PRO A 463 -0.13 -30.19 11.51
N LEU A 464 -0.55 -29.58 12.63
CA LEU A 464 0.33 -29.22 13.73
C LEU A 464 0.60 -30.38 14.68
N LYS A 465 1.83 -30.41 15.22
CA LYS A 465 2.27 -31.41 16.21
C LYS A 465 1.98 -30.90 17.63
N THR A 466 0.95 -31.45 18.25
CA THR A 466 0.49 -31.08 19.60
C THR A 466 0.15 -32.34 20.41
N THR A 467 0.51 -32.36 21.70
CA THR A 467 0.11 -33.43 22.63
C THR A 467 -1.29 -33.20 23.22
N ILE A 468 -1.81 -31.98 23.10
CA ILE A 468 -3.15 -31.59 23.55
C ILE A 468 -4.20 -32.10 22.56
N ASP A 469 -5.34 -32.52 23.09
CA ASP A 469 -6.54 -32.84 22.31
C ASP A 469 -6.95 -31.65 21.43
N LYS A 470 -6.88 -31.85 20.11
CA LYS A 470 -7.10 -30.79 19.11
C LYS A 470 -8.53 -30.26 19.14
N GLU A 471 -9.52 -31.09 19.47
CA GLU A 471 -10.92 -30.65 19.50
C GLU A 471 -11.18 -29.72 20.67
N LYS A 472 -10.72 -30.09 21.86
CA LYS A 472 -10.82 -29.25 23.06
C LYS A 472 -10.01 -27.96 22.91
N LEU A 473 -8.83 -28.06 22.31
CA LEU A 473 -7.99 -26.90 22.02
C LEU A 473 -8.70 -25.95 21.05
N ALA A 474 -9.29 -26.45 19.97
CA ALA A 474 -10.01 -25.64 19.00
C ALA A 474 -11.17 -24.85 19.64
N ARG A 475 -11.99 -25.50 20.47
CA ARG A 475 -13.08 -24.84 21.21
C ARG A 475 -12.57 -23.77 22.17
N LYS A 476 -11.51 -24.07 22.93
CA LYS A 476 -10.89 -23.11 23.86
C LYS A 476 -10.30 -21.91 23.12
N MET A 477 -9.64 -22.13 21.98
CA MET A 477 -9.07 -21.06 21.16
C MET A 477 -10.15 -20.19 20.52
N ALA A 478 -11.24 -20.77 20.04
CA ALA A 478 -12.36 -20.03 19.46
C ALA A 478 -13.01 -19.05 20.47
N ALA A 479 -13.08 -19.44 21.74
CA ALA A 479 -13.57 -18.58 22.82
C ALA A 479 -12.60 -17.42 23.16
N LEU A 480 -11.28 -17.63 23.00
CA LEU A 480 -10.25 -16.62 23.28
C LEU A 480 -9.95 -15.67 22.10
N THR A 481 -10.55 -15.92 20.94
CA THR A 481 -10.30 -15.16 19.69
C THR A 481 -11.59 -14.57 19.09
N PRO A 482 -12.37 -13.80 19.87
CA PRO A 482 -13.59 -13.15 19.38
C PRO A 482 -13.28 -12.19 18.22
N GLY A 483 -14.10 -12.23 17.17
CA GLY A 483 -13.98 -11.35 16.01
C GLY A 483 -12.81 -11.64 15.07
N PHE A 484 -12.07 -12.73 15.28
CA PHE A 484 -10.97 -13.12 14.39
C PHE A 484 -11.49 -13.64 13.05
N THR A 485 -10.82 -13.28 11.97
CA THR A 485 -11.08 -13.84 10.64
C THR A 485 -10.38 -15.19 10.46
N GLY A 486 -10.76 -15.95 9.42
CA GLY A 486 -10.09 -17.23 9.13
C GLY A 486 -8.58 -17.09 8.89
N ALA A 487 -8.16 -16.00 8.24
CA ALA A 487 -6.75 -15.67 8.04
C ALA A 487 -6.02 -15.37 9.37
N ASP A 488 -6.67 -14.68 10.30
CA ASP A 488 -6.10 -14.40 11.63
C ASP A 488 -5.89 -15.70 12.41
N ILE A 489 -6.85 -16.63 12.35
CA ILE A 489 -6.78 -17.95 12.99
C ILE A 489 -5.64 -18.79 12.40
N ALA A 490 -5.50 -18.81 11.07
CA ALA A 490 -4.40 -19.47 10.40
C ALA A 490 -3.04 -18.89 10.85
N ASN A 491 -2.98 -17.57 11.01
CA ASN A 491 -1.79 -16.88 11.50
C ASN A 491 -1.47 -17.22 12.96
N VAL A 492 -2.48 -17.28 13.85
CA VAL A 492 -2.30 -17.71 15.24
C VAL A 492 -1.71 -19.12 15.32
N CYS A 493 -2.25 -20.06 14.53
CA CYS A 493 -1.76 -21.44 14.50
C CYS A 493 -0.29 -21.50 14.03
N ASN A 494 0.06 -20.74 12.99
CA ASN A 494 1.41 -20.66 12.47
C ASN A 494 2.39 -20.00 13.47
N GLU A 495 2.00 -18.87 14.07
CA GLU A 495 2.81 -18.17 15.07
C GLU A 495 3.04 -19.03 16.32
N ALA A 496 2.05 -19.81 16.77
CA ALA A 496 2.22 -20.74 17.88
C ALA A 496 3.30 -21.80 17.58
N ALA A 497 3.34 -22.30 16.34
CA ALA A 497 4.39 -23.22 15.89
C ALA A 497 5.77 -22.55 15.83
N LEU A 498 5.84 -21.31 15.33
CA LEU A 498 7.09 -20.54 15.27
C LEU A 498 7.64 -20.19 16.66
N ILE A 499 6.77 -19.87 17.62
CA ILE A 499 7.14 -19.63 19.02
C ILE A 499 7.71 -20.92 19.63
N ALA A 500 7.02 -22.06 19.46
CA ALA A 500 7.50 -23.36 19.92
C ALA A 500 8.87 -23.72 19.33
N ALA A 501 9.05 -23.49 18.02
CA ALA A 501 10.30 -23.73 17.33
C ALA A 501 11.44 -22.84 17.84
N ARG A 502 11.15 -21.58 18.20
CA ARG A 502 12.14 -20.65 18.77
C ARG A 502 12.64 -21.09 20.14
N GLU A 503 11.80 -21.74 20.93
CA GLU A 503 12.15 -22.32 22.23
C GLU A 503 12.77 -23.72 22.10
N LEU A 504 12.96 -24.23 20.88
CA LEU A 504 13.39 -25.61 20.59
C LEU A 504 12.48 -26.66 21.28
N ALA A 505 11.19 -26.35 21.44
CA ALA A 505 10.22 -27.26 21.99
C ALA A 505 9.85 -28.35 20.98
N ASN A 506 9.70 -29.59 21.45
CA ASN A 506 9.35 -30.74 20.60
C ASN A 506 7.87 -30.76 20.17
N ASP A 507 6.99 -30.11 20.94
CA ASP A 507 5.55 -30.05 20.73
C ASP A 507 5.03 -28.65 21.09
N ILE A 508 3.93 -28.23 20.46
CA ILE A 508 3.31 -26.92 20.74
C ILE A 508 2.41 -27.04 21.98
N THR A 509 2.66 -26.19 22.97
CA THR A 509 1.89 -26.13 24.22
C THR A 509 0.81 -25.03 24.19
N MET A 510 -0.13 -25.07 25.13
CA MET A 510 -1.17 -24.03 25.29
C MET A 510 -0.57 -22.62 25.43
N LYS A 511 0.52 -22.49 26.18
CA LYS A 511 1.23 -21.22 26.39
C LYS A 511 1.68 -20.59 25.07
N ASN A 512 2.06 -21.40 24.09
CA ASN A 512 2.50 -20.92 22.78
C ASN A 512 1.32 -20.33 21.98
N PHE A 513 0.13 -20.93 22.09
CA PHE A 513 -1.08 -20.38 21.47
C PHE A 513 -1.52 -19.07 22.14
N GLU A 514 -1.49 -18.99 23.47
CA GLU A 514 -1.80 -17.75 24.18
C GLU A 514 -0.85 -16.61 23.78
N GLN A 515 0.45 -16.89 23.71
CA GLN A 515 1.43 -15.91 23.21
C GLN A 515 1.23 -15.54 21.74
N ALA A 516 0.80 -16.49 20.91
CA ALA A 516 0.48 -16.23 19.50
C ALA A 516 -0.72 -15.30 19.36
N ILE A 517 -1.79 -15.53 20.13
CA ILE A 517 -2.96 -14.64 20.17
C ILE A 517 -2.53 -13.23 20.60
N GLU A 518 -1.76 -13.12 21.68
CA GLU A 518 -1.25 -11.81 22.14
C GLU A 518 -0.42 -11.10 21.07
N ARG A 519 0.42 -11.85 20.35
CA ARG A 519 1.25 -11.31 19.28
C ARG A 519 0.41 -10.82 18.10
N VAL A 520 -0.68 -11.51 17.76
CA VAL A 520 -1.60 -11.10 16.68
C VAL A 520 -2.42 -9.88 17.09
N VAL A 521 -2.93 -9.83 18.33
CA VAL A 521 -3.75 -8.71 18.82
C VAL A 521 -2.93 -7.45 19.11
N ALA A 522 -1.90 -7.57 19.95
CA ALA A 522 -1.16 -6.44 20.50
C ALA A 522 0.17 -6.17 19.77
N GLY A 523 0.61 -7.10 18.92
CA GLY A 523 1.85 -6.98 18.17
C GLY A 523 3.09 -7.48 18.93
N MET A 524 4.27 -7.12 18.39
CA MET A 524 5.54 -7.59 18.93
C MET A 524 5.84 -6.99 20.31
N GLU A 525 6.29 -7.86 21.22
CA GLU A 525 6.79 -7.49 22.54
C GLU A 525 8.11 -6.72 22.43
N LYS A 526 8.20 -5.54 23.05
CA LYS A 526 9.41 -4.72 23.06
C LYS A 526 10.25 -4.97 24.30
N LYS A 527 10.98 -6.08 24.34
CA LYS A 527 11.86 -6.45 25.46
C LYS A 527 12.98 -5.42 25.74
N SER A 528 13.37 -4.62 24.75
CA SER A 528 14.43 -3.61 24.89
C SER A 528 13.95 -2.29 25.50
N ASN A 529 12.64 -2.01 25.51
CA ASN A 529 12.10 -0.75 25.98
C ASN A 529 11.71 -0.87 27.46
N VAL A 530 12.71 -0.80 28.34
CA VAL A 530 12.49 -0.86 29.79
C VAL A 530 11.94 0.51 30.24
N LEU A 531 10.69 0.53 30.67
CA LEU A 531 10.06 1.72 31.24
C LEU A 531 10.73 2.09 32.56
N GLN A 532 10.80 3.40 32.84
CA GLN A 532 11.26 3.86 34.15
C GLN A 532 10.31 3.36 35.25
N PRO A 533 10.78 3.10 36.49
CA PRO A 533 9.92 2.61 37.56
C PRO A 533 8.67 3.46 37.81
N ASP A 534 8.80 4.79 37.70
CA ASP A 534 7.68 5.72 37.85
C ASP A 534 6.68 5.63 36.67
N GLU A 535 7.17 5.47 35.45
CA GLU A 535 6.32 5.28 34.26
C GLU A 535 5.60 3.94 34.32
N ARG A 536 6.31 2.87 34.70
CA ARG A 536 5.76 1.54 34.93
C ARG A 536 4.67 1.58 35.99
N LYS A 537 4.85 2.37 37.06
CA LYS A 537 3.83 2.62 38.07
C LYS A 537 2.61 3.29 37.46
N ILE A 538 2.77 4.36 36.68
CA ILE A 538 1.64 5.04 36.04
C ILE A 538 0.86 4.07 35.13
N VAL A 539 1.56 3.31 34.28
CA VAL A 539 0.94 2.32 33.38
C VAL A 539 0.19 1.24 34.18
N ALA A 540 0.75 0.74 35.28
CA ALA A 540 0.06 -0.25 36.11
C ALA A 540 -1.25 0.28 36.72
N TYR A 541 -1.28 1.52 37.19
CA TYR A 541 -2.51 2.14 37.70
C TYR A 541 -3.50 2.48 36.57
N HIS A 542 -3.01 2.83 35.39
CA HIS A 542 -3.83 3.06 34.21
C HIS A 542 -4.55 1.77 33.78
N GLU A 543 -3.81 0.67 33.58
CA GLU A 543 -4.38 -0.63 33.20
C GLU A 543 -5.27 -1.22 34.30
N ALA A 544 -4.92 -1.02 35.58
CA ALA A 544 -5.77 -1.41 36.69
C ALA A 544 -7.10 -0.63 36.72
N GLY A 545 -7.08 0.65 36.31
CA GLY A 545 -8.29 1.48 36.17
C GLY A 545 -9.27 0.89 35.16
N HIS A 546 -8.78 0.52 33.98
CA HIS A 546 -9.56 -0.18 32.96
C HIS A 546 -10.11 -1.52 33.47
N ALA A 547 -9.25 -2.33 34.09
CA ALA A 547 -9.60 -3.66 34.59
C ALA A 547 -10.70 -3.61 35.67
N VAL A 548 -10.56 -2.71 36.65
CA VAL A 548 -11.52 -2.55 37.75
C VAL A 548 -12.82 -1.93 37.25
N ALA A 549 -12.77 -0.92 36.37
CA ALA A 549 -13.99 -0.36 35.77
C ALA A 549 -14.77 -1.45 35.02
N GLY A 550 -14.10 -2.22 34.16
CA GLY A 550 -14.74 -3.32 33.43
C GLY A 550 -15.32 -4.42 34.33
N TRP A 551 -14.72 -4.66 35.50
CA TRP A 551 -15.19 -5.65 36.46
C TRP A 551 -16.53 -5.26 37.12
N PHE A 552 -16.67 -4.00 37.53
CA PHE A 552 -17.84 -3.53 38.29
C PHE A 552 -18.95 -2.90 37.44
N LEU A 553 -18.74 -2.71 36.14
CA LEU A 553 -19.80 -2.31 35.20
C LEU A 553 -20.61 -3.54 34.78
N GLN A 554 -21.92 -3.40 34.60
CA GLN A 554 -22.81 -4.54 34.29
C GLN A 554 -22.65 -4.99 32.84
N HIS A 555 -22.63 -4.03 31.91
CA HIS A 555 -22.67 -4.33 30.49
C HIS A 555 -21.29 -4.40 29.84
N ALA A 556 -20.23 -3.99 30.55
CA ALA A 556 -18.86 -4.06 30.07
C ALA A 556 -18.43 -5.48 29.68
N ASP A 557 -17.58 -5.53 28.64
CA ASP A 557 -17.00 -6.78 28.15
C ASP A 557 -16.17 -7.46 29.25
N PRO A 558 -16.30 -8.79 29.44
CA PRO A 558 -15.48 -9.54 30.37
C PRO A 558 -13.99 -9.37 30.10
N LEU A 559 -13.20 -9.21 31.16
CA LEU A 559 -11.75 -9.10 31.09
C LEU A 559 -11.13 -10.50 31.02
N LEU A 560 -10.31 -10.74 30.00
CA LEU A 560 -9.52 -11.98 29.88
C LEU A 560 -8.17 -11.85 30.57
N LYS A 561 -7.48 -10.74 30.30
CA LYS A 561 -6.07 -10.56 30.69
C LYS A 561 -5.68 -9.08 30.70
N VAL A 562 -4.77 -8.72 31.60
CA VAL A 562 -4.17 -7.38 31.69
C VAL A 562 -2.66 -7.51 31.74
N SER A 563 -1.95 -6.63 31.04
CA SER A 563 -0.50 -6.64 30.96
C SER A 563 0.08 -5.23 30.90
N ILE A 564 1.16 -4.99 31.64
CA ILE A 564 1.94 -3.75 31.60
C ILE A 564 3.19 -3.85 30.70
N ILE A 565 3.31 -4.94 29.94
CA ILE A 565 4.41 -5.16 29.01
C ILE A 565 4.15 -4.36 27.73
N PRO A 566 5.10 -3.50 27.29
CA PRO A 566 4.92 -2.68 26.10
C PRO A 566 4.87 -3.55 24.83
N ARG A 567 3.80 -3.37 24.05
CA ARG A 567 3.58 -4.06 22.77
C ARG A 567 3.17 -3.06 21.69
N GLY A 568 3.81 -3.17 20.52
CA GLY A 568 3.50 -2.30 19.39
C GLY A 568 3.61 -0.81 19.74
N LYS A 569 2.49 -0.08 19.67
CA LYS A 569 2.38 1.35 20.00
C LYS A 569 1.94 1.62 21.46
N GLY A 570 1.45 0.62 22.18
CA GLY A 570 0.97 0.75 23.56
C GLY A 570 2.04 0.45 24.61
N LEU A 571 1.91 1.07 25.78
CA LEU A 571 2.78 0.83 26.95
C LEU A 571 2.23 -0.28 27.86
N GLY A 572 0.93 -0.49 27.84
CA GLY A 572 0.21 -1.62 28.44
C GLY A 572 -0.95 -2.02 27.52
N TYR A 573 -1.65 -3.09 27.87
CA TYR A 573 -2.91 -3.46 27.22
C TYR A 573 -3.79 -4.30 28.15
N ALA A 574 -5.11 -4.08 28.04
CA ALA A 574 -6.15 -4.93 28.58
C ALA A 574 -6.86 -5.66 27.43
N GLN A 575 -6.96 -6.99 27.55
CA GLN A 575 -7.67 -7.84 26.60
C GLN A 575 -9.06 -8.16 27.14
N TYR A 576 -10.07 -7.76 26.38
CA TYR A 576 -11.48 -8.04 26.67
C TYR A 576 -11.99 -9.14 25.76
N LEU A 577 -13.09 -9.78 26.17
CA LEU A 577 -13.89 -10.69 25.36
C LEU A 577 -15.16 -9.95 24.90
N PRO A 578 -15.14 -9.31 23.71
CA PRO A 578 -16.33 -8.71 23.13
C PRO A 578 -17.50 -9.69 23.10
N LYS A 579 -18.67 -9.23 23.55
CA LYS A 579 -19.92 -9.98 23.35
C LYS A 579 -20.29 -9.96 21.86
N GLU A 580 -20.49 -11.15 21.27
CA GLU A 580 -20.96 -11.31 19.89
C GLU A 580 -22.47 -11.00 19.81
N GLN A 581 -22.80 -9.72 19.87
CA GLN A 581 -24.17 -9.21 19.75
C GLN A 581 -24.26 -8.16 18.64
N TYR A 582 -25.33 -8.23 17.85
CA TYR A 582 -25.57 -7.28 16.76
C TYR A 582 -26.28 -6.00 17.21
N LEU A 583 -26.94 -6.03 18.37
CA LEU A 583 -27.76 -4.94 18.89
C LEU A 583 -27.12 -4.39 20.16
N TYR A 584 -26.75 -3.12 20.15
CA TYR A 584 -26.21 -2.41 21.32
C TYR A 584 -27.25 -1.44 21.89
N SER A 585 -27.49 -1.50 23.20
CA SER A 585 -28.32 -0.51 23.89
C SER A 585 -27.50 0.73 24.30
N LYS A 586 -28.20 1.81 24.67
CA LYS A 586 -27.56 3.05 25.14
C LYS A 586 -26.71 2.80 26.39
N GLU A 587 -27.22 2.01 27.33
CA GLU A 587 -26.55 1.65 28.58
C GLU A 587 -25.28 0.85 28.32
N GLN A 588 -25.33 -0.08 27.35
CA GLN A 588 -24.16 -0.89 26.98
C GLN A 588 -23.04 -0.04 26.37
N LEU A 589 -23.40 0.93 25.51
CA LEU A 589 -22.42 1.85 24.93
C LEU A 589 -21.86 2.82 25.98
N PHE A 590 -22.70 3.28 26.91
CA PHE A 590 -22.29 4.13 28.03
C PHE A 590 -21.31 3.41 28.97
N ASP A 591 -21.59 2.16 29.36
CA ASP A 591 -20.67 1.34 30.15
C ASP A 591 -19.33 1.12 29.43
N ARG A 592 -19.36 0.91 28.11
CA ARG A 592 -18.14 0.75 27.30
C ARG A 592 -17.31 2.04 27.29
N MET A 593 -17.95 3.21 27.24
CA MET A 593 -17.28 4.51 27.38
C MET A 593 -16.66 4.67 28.78
N CYS A 594 -17.39 4.32 29.83
CA CYS A 594 -16.91 4.39 31.22
C CYS A 594 -15.70 3.48 31.46
N MET A 595 -15.74 2.24 30.96
CA MET A 595 -14.60 1.32 31.03
C MET A 595 -13.36 1.89 30.31
N THR A 596 -13.56 2.51 29.14
CA THR A 596 -12.47 3.13 28.36
C THR A 596 -11.94 4.41 29.02
N LEU A 597 -12.73 5.13 29.81
CA LEU A 597 -12.27 6.27 30.62
C LEU A 597 -11.53 5.84 31.89
N GLY A 598 -11.67 4.57 32.29
CA GLY A 598 -11.16 4.06 33.57
C GLY A 598 -9.65 4.27 33.77
N GLY A 599 -8.84 4.11 32.72
CA GLY A 599 -7.39 4.34 32.82
C GLY A 599 -7.03 5.79 33.14
N ARG A 600 -7.65 6.74 32.43
CA ARG A 600 -7.46 8.17 32.65
C ARG A 600 -7.91 8.61 34.04
N VAL A 601 -9.10 8.17 34.47
CA VAL A 601 -9.68 8.51 35.77
C VAL A 601 -8.83 7.94 36.91
N SER A 602 -8.29 6.73 36.75
CA SER A 602 -7.36 6.15 37.72
C SER A 602 -6.10 7.00 37.92
N GLU A 603 -5.51 7.51 36.83
CA GLU A 603 -4.36 8.42 36.93
C GLU A 603 -4.70 9.70 37.72
N GLU A 604 -5.87 10.28 37.45
CA GLU A 604 -6.36 11.49 38.11
C GLU A 604 -6.55 11.28 39.62
N ILE A 605 -7.12 10.15 40.04
CA ILE A 605 -7.39 9.83 41.45
C ILE A 605 -6.10 9.56 42.24
N PHE A 606 -5.13 8.85 41.66
CA PHE A 606 -3.93 8.41 42.38
C PHE A 606 -2.75 9.36 42.27
N PHE A 607 -2.55 10.00 41.11
CA PHE A 607 -1.40 10.87 40.87
C PHE A 607 -1.74 12.36 40.84
N GLY A 608 -3.03 12.73 40.70
CA GLY A 608 -3.44 14.13 40.56
C GLY A 608 -2.91 14.82 39.30
N ARG A 609 -2.34 14.04 38.37
CA ARG A 609 -1.79 14.48 37.10
C ARG A 609 -2.22 13.52 36.00
N ILE A 610 -2.34 14.06 34.81
CA ILE A 610 -2.80 13.35 33.62
C ILE A 610 -1.65 13.13 32.66
N THR A 611 -1.63 11.99 31.97
CA THR A 611 -0.62 11.70 30.96
C THR A 611 -1.18 11.67 29.53
N THR A 612 -0.29 11.57 28.55
CA THR A 612 -0.62 11.35 27.14
C THR A 612 -0.97 9.90 26.82
N GLY A 613 -0.84 8.96 27.78
CA GLY A 613 -1.13 7.54 27.57
C GLY A 613 -2.58 7.27 27.18
N ALA A 614 -3.52 8.07 27.68
CA ALA A 614 -4.96 7.95 27.41
C ALA A 614 -5.41 8.48 26.03
N GLN A 615 -4.50 8.83 25.12
CA GLN A 615 -4.87 9.43 23.82
C GLN A 615 -5.77 8.50 22.99
N ASP A 616 -5.40 7.23 22.87
CA ASP A 616 -6.16 6.26 22.08
C ASP A 616 -7.53 5.96 22.69
N ASP A 617 -7.62 5.97 24.02
CA ASP A 617 -8.88 5.80 24.74
C ASP A 617 -9.83 6.97 24.46
N LEU A 618 -9.35 8.21 24.60
CA LEU A 618 -10.14 9.41 24.31
C LEU A 618 -10.60 9.45 22.85
N LYS A 619 -9.78 8.98 21.90
CA LYS A 619 -10.18 8.85 20.50
C LYS A 619 -11.34 7.88 20.33
N LYS A 620 -11.27 6.68 20.94
CA LYS A 620 -12.36 5.67 20.88
C LYS A 620 -13.65 6.20 21.52
N ILE A 621 -13.54 6.86 22.67
CA ILE A 621 -14.67 7.46 23.38
C ILE A 621 -15.34 8.54 22.53
N THR A 622 -14.54 9.43 21.93
CA THR A 622 -15.03 10.49 21.06
C THR A 622 -15.77 9.91 19.86
N GLN A 623 -15.18 8.92 19.18
CA GLN A 623 -15.81 8.24 18.06
C GLN A 623 -17.13 7.54 18.46
N SER A 624 -17.17 6.89 19.62
CA SER A 624 -18.38 6.27 20.17
C SER A 624 -19.47 7.31 20.46
N ALA A 625 -19.12 8.45 21.05
CA ALA A 625 -20.05 9.53 21.35
C ALA A 625 -20.66 10.14 20.08
N TYR A 626 -19.83 10.43 19.06
CA TYR A 626 -20.33 10.88 17.76
C TYR A 626 -21.22 9.82 17.10
N ALA A 627 -20.87 8.53 17.17
CA ALA A 627 -21.70 7.48 16.60
C ALA A 627 -23.09 7.39 17.26
N GLN A 628 -23.15 7.50 18.59
CA GLN A 628 -24.41 7.52 19.34
C GLN A 628 -25.30 8.70 18.95
N ILE A 629 -24.72 9.89 18.81
CA ILE A 629 -25.46 11.13 18.56
C ILE A 629 -25.84 11.27 17.08
N VAL A 630 -24.92 10.94 16.17
CA VAL A 630 -25.04 11.26 14.73
C VAL A 630 -25.59 10.08 13.92
N HIS A 631 -25.23 8.84 14.25
CA HIS A 631 -25.63 7.66 13.47
C HIS A 631 -26.80 6.91 14.11
N TYR A 632 -26.75 6.70 15.42
CA TYR A 632 -27.74 5.88 16.11
C TYR A 632 -28.97 6.66 16.60
N GLY A 633 -28.91 8.00 16.60
CA GLY A 633 -30.01 8.84 17.07
C GLY A 633 -30.33 8.65 18.55
N MET A 634 -29.32 8.40 19.40
CA MET A 634 -29.49 8.13 20.84
C MET A 634 -29.55 9.39 21.71
N ASN A 635 -29.62 10.58 21.09
CA ASN A 635 -29.65 11.86 21.79
C ASN A 635 -31.02 12.56 21.63
N PRO A 636 -31.66 13.00 22.73
CA PRO A 636 -32.98 13.64 22.68
C PRO A 636 -32.99 15.04 22.02
N LYS A 637 -31.90 15.81 22.10
CA LYS A 637 -31.81 17.17 21.54
C LYS A 637 -31.59 17.18 20.03
N VAL A 638 -30.79 16.25 19.51
CA VAL A 638 -30.60 16.06 18.06
C VAL A 638 -31.78 15.30 17.45
N GLY A 639 -32.34 14.34 18.18
CA GLY A 639 -33.48 13.52 17.78
C GLY A 639 -33.07 12.25 17.03
N ASN A 640 -34.08 11.52 16.55
CA ASN A 640 -33.92 10.21 15.91
C ASN A 640 -33.59 10.36 14.42
N VAL A 641 -32.52 11.08 14.11
CA VAL A 641 -32.02 11.30 12.74
C VAL A 641 -30.65 10.65 12.58
N SER A 642 -30.39 10.07 11.41
CA SER A 642 -29.08 9.50 11.07
C SER A 642 -28.44 10.33 9.97
N PHE A 643 -27.24 10.84 10.24
CA PHE A 643 -26.40 11.49 9.23
C PHE A 643 -25.28 10.55 8.81
N GLU A 644 -25.04 10.42 7.51
CA GLU A 644 -23.88 9.71 6.99
C GLU A 644 -22.64 10.59 7.14
N MET A 645 -21.72 10.20 8.02
CA MET A 645 -20.40 10.81 8.13
C MET A 645 -19.49 10.12 7.10
N PRO A 646 -18.63 10.88 6.42
CA PRO A 646 -17.64 10.30 5.51
C PRO A 646 -16.73 9.32 6.27
N GLN A 647 -16.43 8.19 5.63
CA GLN A 647 -15.57 7.17 6.24
C GLN A 647 -14.13 7.67 6.40
N PRO A 648 -13.34 7.12 7.34
CA PRO A 648 -11.93 7.48 7.50
C PRO A 648 -11.16 7.36 6.16
N GLY A 649 -10.69 8.49 5.63
CA GLY A 649 -9.96 8.55 4.35
C GLY A 649 -10.75 9.17 3.19
N GLU A 650 -12.05 9.41 3.34
CA GLU A 650 -12.82 10.22 2.39
C GLU A 650 -12.67 11.71 2.71
N MET A 651 -12.45 12.53 1.67
CA MET A 651 -12.42 13.99 1.85
C MET A 651 -13.82 14.48 2.21
N VAL A 652 -13.95 15.10 3.37
CA VAL A 652 -15.19 15.78 3.79
C VAL A 652 -15.33 17.04 2.93
N ILE A 653 -16.14 16.98 1.88
CA ILE A 653 -16.39 18.13 1.00
C ILE A 653 -17.41 19.07 1.66
N ASP A 654 -18.48 18.51 2.22
CA ASP A 654 -19.46 19.24 3.04
C ASP A 654 -20.14 18.30 4.04
N LYS A 655 -20.46 18.81 5.23
CA LYS A 655 -21.25 18.08 6.22
C LYS A 655 -22.72 18.09 5.79
N PRO A 656 -23.48 16.99 5.95
CA PRO A 656 -24.89 16.93 5.51
C PRO A 656 -25.86 17.69 6.43
N TYR A 657 -25.36 18.54 7.32
CA TYR A 657 -26.14 19.30 8.31
C TYR A 657 -25.58 20.72 8.49
N SER A 658 -26.41 21.62 9.02
CA SER A 658 -26.04 23.03 9.24
C SER A 658 -24.99 23.20 10.35
N GLU A 659 -24.25 24.30 10.32
CA GLU A 659 -23.28 24.63 11.37
C GLU A 659 -23.91 24.73 12.77
N LYS A 660 -25.16 25.22 12.87
CA LYS A 660 -25.90 25.22 14.14
C LYS A 660 -26.12 23.79 14.67
N THR A 661 -26.36 22.84 13.79
CA THR A 661 -26.50 21.42 14.17
C THR A 661 -25.14 20.83 14.54
N ALA A 662 -24.07 21.23 13.84
CA ALA A 662 -22.71 20.82 14.18
C ALA A 662 -22.31 21.29 15.60
N GLU A 663 -22.59 22.55 15.93
CA GLU A 663 -22.35 23.12 17.27
C GLU A 663 -23.15 22.37 18.34
N LEU A 664 -24.43 22.07 18.07
CA LEU A 664 -25.27 21.28 18.96
C LEU A 664 -24.67 19.89 19.19
N ILE A 665 -24.31 19.16 18.14
CA ILE A 665 -23.67 17.83 18.24
C ILE A 665 -22.41 17.91 19.09
N ASP A 666 -21.53 18.88 18.86
CA ASP A 666 -20.29 19.03 19.61
C ASP A 666 -20.54 19.34 21.10
N SER A 667 -21.58 20.12 21.41
CA SER A 667 -21.96 20.39 22.80
C SER A 667 -22.48 19.13 23.50
N GLU A 668 -23.32 18.34 22.82
CA GLU A 668 -23.87 17.09 23.35
C GLU A 668 -22.80 16.00 23.52
N VAL A 669 -21.84 15.91 22.59
CA VAL A 669 -20.70 14.98 22.69
C VAL A 669 -19.89 15.28 23.95
N ARG A 670 -19.60 16.57 24.22
CA ARG A 670 -18.87 16.97 25.44
C ARG A 670 -19.68 16.65 26.70
N GLU A 671 -20.98 16.91 26.70
CA GLU A 671 -21.87 16.62 27.82
C GLU A 671 -21.88 15.11 28.13
N LEU A 672 -22.04 14.26 27.11
CA LEU A 672 -22.03 12.79 27.26
C LEU A 672 -20.70 12.25 27.78
N ILE A 673 -19.56 12.77 27.28
CA ILE A 673 -18.23 12.35 27.74
C ILE A 673 -17.98 12.80 29.18
N ASN A 674 -18.42 14.00 29.54
CA ASN A 674 -18.30 14.50 30.92
C ASN A 674 -19.16 13.68 31.89
N GLU A 675 -20.37 13.30 31.49
CA GLU A 675 -21.24 12.41 32.28
C GLU A 675 -20.56 11.06 32.53
N ALA A 676 -20.01 10.44 31.47
CA ALA A 676 -19.27 9.19 31.59
C ALA A 676 -18.02 9.32 32.47
N HIS A 677 -17.29 10.45 32.38
CA HIS A 677 -16.12 10.73 33.22
C HIS A 677 -16.49 10.89 34.70
N MET A 678 -17.54 11.66 35.00
CA MET A 678 -18.05 11.85 36.37
C MET A 678 -18.52 10.52 36.98
N PHE A 679 -19.29 9.73 36.22
CA PHE A 679 -19.75 8.42 36.65
C PHE A 679 -18.57 7.47 36.94
N THR A 680 -17.59 7.43 36.03
CA THR A 680 -16.39 6.60 36.21
C THR A 680 -15.57 7.06 37.42
N THR A 681 -15.49 8.37 37.67
CA THR A 681 -14.80 8.94 38.83
C THR A 681 -15.44 8.50 40.14
N ASP A 682 -16.78 8.54 40.24
CA ASP A 682 -17.50 8.03 41.42
C ASP A 682 -17.29 6.52 41.62
N LEU A 683 -17.39 5.74 40.54
CA LEU A 683 -17.16 4.29 40.57
C LEU A 683 -15.74 3.92 41.04
N LEU A 684 -14.72 4.54 40.45
CA LEU A 684 -13.32 4.23 40.79
C LEU A 684 -12.92 4.80 42.16
N THR A 685 -13.57 5.86 42.64
CA THR A 685 -13.38 6.37 44.00
C THR A 685 -13.92 5.37 45.03
N LYS A 686 -15.09 4.77 44.79
CA LYS A 686 -15.66 3.71 45.64
C LYS A 686 -14.79 2.45 45.69
N HIS A 687 -14.12 2.12 44.58
CA HIS A 687 -13.26 0.95 44.46
C HIS A 687 -11.75 1.27 44.45
N LYS A 688 -11.36 2.38 45.09
CA LYS A 688 -9.97 2.86 45.12
C LYS A 688 -8.99 1.81 45.67
N ASP A 689 -9.34 1.15 46.77
CA ASP A 689 -8.49 0.13 47.38
C ASP A 689 -8.28 -1.09 46.47
N ASN A 690 -9.29 -1.44 45.68
CA ASN A 690 -9.24 -2.54 44.72
C ASN A 690 -8.28 -2.22 43.57
N ILE A 691 -8.29 -0.98 43.05
CA ILE A 691 -7.34 -0.53 42.03
C ILE A 691 -5.90 -0.64 42.56
N ALA A 692 -5.66 -0.18 43.80
CA ALA A 692 -4.34 -0.25 44.41
C ALA A 692 -3.83 -1.70 44.50
N LYS A 693 -4.67 -2.64 44.94
CA LYS A 693 -4.33 -4.07 45.00
C LYS A 693 -3.96 -4.65 43.63
N VAL A 694 -4.77 -4.35 42.61
CA VAL A 694 -4.54 -4.84 41.23
C VAL A 694 -3.27 -4.22 40.67
N ALA A 695 -3.06 -2.92 40.82
CA ALA A 695 -1.87 -2.22 40.34
C ALA A 695 -0.59 -2.74 41.03
N GLU A 696 -0.60 -2.94 42.35
CA GLU A 696 0.54 -3.52 43.08
C GLU A 696 0.84 -4.95 42.64
N ARG A 697 -0.20 -5.74 42.35
CA ARG A 697 0.00 -7.09 41.79
C ARG A 697 0.57 -7.01 40.38
N LEU A 698 0.09 -6.11 39.51
CA LEU A 698 0.64 -5.89 38.16
C LEU A 698 2.12 -5.48 38.19
N LEU A 699 2.52 -4.70 39.20
CA LEU A 699 3.92 -4.32 39.37
C LEU A 699 4.81 -5.51 39.76
N LYS A 700 4.28 -6.50 40.49
CA LYS A 700 4.99 -7.74 40.86
C LYS A 700 4.94 -8.79 39.75
N GLN A 701 3.77 -8.99 39.17
CA GLN A 701 3.48 -9.92 38.09
C GLN A 701 3.00 -9.09 36.92
N GLU A 702 3.86 -8.90 35.91
CA GLU A 702 3.64 -7.98 34.77
C GLU A 702 2.38 -8.29 33.94
N ILE A 703 1.76 -9.43 34.22
CA ILE A 703 0.58 -9.97 33.57
C ILE A 703 -0.35 -10.52 34.65
N LEU A 704 -1.64 -10.21 34.54
CA LEU A 704 -2.70 -10.85 35.34
C LEU A 704 -3.76 -11.47 34.45
N SER A 705 -4.12 -12.71 34.78
CA SER A 705 -5.21 -13.45 34.18
C SER A 705 -6.53 -13.17 34.91
N ARG A 706 -7.65 -13.59 34.32
CA ARG A 706 -8.96 -13.54 34.97
C ARG A 706 -8.98 -14.25 36.32
N GLU A 707 -8.27 -15.37 36.47
CA GLU A 707 -8.24 -16.14 37.71
C GLU A 707 -7.59 -15.33 38.84
N ASP A 708 -6.49 -14.63 38.53
CA ASP A 708 -5.83 -13.71 39.47
C ASP A 708 -6.74 -12.54 39.87
N MET A 709 -7.54 -12.04 38.93
CA MET A 709 -8.53 -10.98 39.20
C MET A 709 -9.64 -11.48 40.13
N ILE A 710 -10.10 -12.72 39.98
CA ILE A 710 -11.09 -13.34 40.89
C ILE A 710 -10.50 -13.51 42.29
N GLU A 711 -9.22 -13.87 42.41
CA GLU A 711 -8.53 -13.96 43.70
C GLU A 711 -8.48 -12.60 44.41
N LEU A 712 -8.19 -11.52 43.67
CA LEU A 712 -8.02 -10.17 44.23
C LEU A 712 -9.33 -9.44 44.53
N LEU A 713 -10.30 -9.52 43.61
CA LEU A 713 -11.55 -8.75 43.64
C LEU A 713 -12.77 -9.58 44.08
N GLY A 714 -12.61 -10.89 44.19
CA GLY A 714 -13.72 -11.82 44.33
C GLY A 714 -14.44 -12.11 43.00
N LYS A 715 -15.49 -12.92 43.05
CA LYS A 715 -16.31 -13.20 41.86
C LYS A 715 -16.98 -11.93 41.37
N ARG A 716 -17.05 -11.75 40.04
CA ARG A 716 -17.76 -10.62 39.43
C ARG A 716 -19.23 -10.64 39.89
N PRO A 717 -19.82 -9.50 40.28
CA PRO A 717 -21.18 -9.44 40.80
C PRO A 717 -22.27 -9.64 39.72
N PHE A 718 -21.89 -9.81 38.45
CA PHE A 718 -22.80 -9.98 37.33
C PHE A 718 -22.60 -11.34 36.64
N PRO A 719 -23.66 -11.94 36.07
CA PRO A 719 -23.54 -13.20 35.33
C PRO A 719 -22.74 -12.98 34.04
N GLU A 720 -21.71 -13.81 33.83
CA GLU A 720 -20.88 -13.81 32.63
C GLU A 720 -20.94 -15.18 31.95
N LYS A 721 -20.83 -15.17 30.62
CA LYS A 721 -20.50 -16.36 29.82
C LYS A 721 -19.01 -16.29 29.52
N SER A 722 -18.29 -17.37 29.77
CA SER A 722 -16.83 -17.42 29.65
C SER A 722 -16.31 -18.66 28.95
N THR A 723 -17.03 -19.78 29.03
CA THR A 723 -16.66 -21.01 28.31
C THR A 723 -17.38 -21.10 26.97
N TYR A 724 -16.78 -21.81 26.02
CA TYR A 724 -17.38 -22.07 24.71
C TYR A 724 -18.77 -22.69 24.88
N GLU A 725 -18.89 -23.65 25.80
CA GLU A 725 -20.14 -24.32 26.13
C GLU A 725 -21.22 -23.33 26.60
N GLU A 726 -20.90 -22.39 27.50
CA GLU A 726 -21.83 -21.35 27.97
C GLU A 726 -22.27 -20.39 26.85
N PHE A 727 -21.38 -20.09 25.89
CA PHE A 727 -21.72 -19.26 24.73
C PHE A 727 -22.69 -19.99 23.80
N VAL A 728 -22.51 -21.29 23.64
CA VAL A 728 -23.22 -22.10 22.64
C VAL A 728 -24.50 -22.75 23.17
N GLU A 729 -24.64 -22.95 24.47
CA GLU A 729 -25.78 -23.62 25.12
C GLU A 729 -27.14 -23.03 24.71
N GLY A 730 -27.21 -21.72 24.46
CA GLY A 730 -28.44 -21.05 24.02
C GLY A 730 -28.87 -21.28 22.57
N THR A 731 -28.01 -21.89 21.72
CA THR A 731 -28.26 -22.07 20.28
C THR A 731 -28.66 -23.49 19.88
N GLY A 732 -28.74 -24.44 20.82
CA GLY A 732 -29.29 -25.78 20.58
C GLY A 732 -28.37 -26.79 19.88
N SER A 733 -27.21 -26.39 19.35
CA SER A 733 -26.18 -27.30 18.81
C SER A 733 -24.78 -26.93 19.31
N LEU A 734 -23.99 -27.93 19.74
CA LEU A 734 -22.62 -27.71 20.27
C LEU A 734 -21.58 -27.45 19.19
N ASP A 735 -21.76 -28.09 18.03
CA ASP A 735 -20.89 -27.95 16.87
C ASP A 735 -21.68 -27.34 15.69
N GLU A 736 -20.95 -26.89 14.69
CA GLU A 736 -21.48 -26.36 13.44
C GLU A 736 -22.18 -27.45 12.62
N ASP A 737 -23.40 -27.16 12.15
CA ASP A 737 -24.16 -28.11 11.33
C ASP A 737 -23.60 -28.09 9.90
N THR A 738 -23.00 -29.20 9.50
CA THR A 738 -22.42 -29.40 8.15
C THR A 738 -23.33 -30.25 7.25
N SER A 739 -24.58 -30.47 7.66
CA SER A 739 -25.52 -31.29 6.89
C SER A 739 -25.92 -30.61 5.57
N LEU A 740 -25.85 -31.38 4.48
CA LEU A 740 -26.20 -30.89 3.15
C LEU A 740 -27.71 -31.08 2.86
N PRO A 741 -28.35 -30.14 2.12
CA PRO A 741 -29.70 -30.32 1.61
C PRO A 741 -29.84 -31.59 0.76
N GLU A 742 -31.03 -32.20 0.72
CA GLU A 742 -31.25 -33.49 0.03
C GLU A 742 -30.80 -33.51 -1.44
N GLY A 743 -31.07 -32.42 -2.18
CA GLY A 743 -30.64 -32.28 -3.57
C GLY A 743 -29.12 -32.20 -3.75
N LEU A 744 -28.39 -31.84 -2.70
CA LEU A 744 -26.93 -31.78 -2.66
C LEU A 744 -26.32 -33.01 -1.98
N LYS A 745 -27.04 -33.88 -1.28
CA LYS A 745 -26.45 -35.07 -0.60
C LYS A 745 -25.73 -36.02 -1.56
N GLU A 746 -26.18 -36.10 -2.81
CA GLU A 746 -25.62 -36.99 -3.84
C GLU A 746 -24.80 -36.25 -4.91
N TRP A 747 -24.39 -35.01 -4.67
CA TRP A 747 -23.62 -34.18 -5.62
C TRP A 747 -22.31 -34.84 -6.12
N ASN A 748 -21.77 -35.78 -5.34
CA ASN A 748 -20.53 -36.51 -5.61
C ASN A 748 -20.70 -37.85 -6.34
N LYS A 749 -21.93 -38.29 -6.61
CA LYS A 749 -22.19 -39.53 -7.36
C LYS A 749 -22.57 -39.17 -8.80
N GLU A 750 -21.94 -39.83 -9.78
CA GLU A 750 -22.41 -39.78 -11.17
C GLU A 750 -23.78 -40.47 -11.25
N LYS A 751 -24.83 -39.71 -11.60
CA LYS A 751 -26.12 -40.32 -11.91
C LYS A 751 -26.04 -40.94 -13.30
N THR A 752 -26.02 -42.27 -13.37
CA THR A 752 -26.30 -42.99 -14.61
C THR A 752 -27.76 -42.76 -14.96
N PHE A 753 -28.03 -41.89 -15.93
CA PHE A 753 -29.37 -41.76 -16.50
C PHE A 753 -29.74 -43.10 -17.14
N ALA A 754 -30.62 -43.86 -16.49
CA ALA A 754 -31.32 -44.95 -17.17
C ALA A 754 -32.09 -44.34 -18.36
N PRO A 755 -32.10 -44.99 -19.54
CA PRO A 755 -32.85 -44.49 -20.67
C PRO A 755 -34.33 -44.33 -20.27
N PRO A 756 -35.04 -43.32 -20.80
CA PRO A 756 -36.45 -43.14 -20.50
C PRO A 756 -37.20 -44.44 -20.83
N PRO A 757 -38.19 -44.86 -20.02
CA PRO A 757 -38.99 -46.02 -20.37
C PRO A 757 -39.58 -45.78 -21.76
N GLU A 758 -39.36 -46.74 -22.67
CA GLU A 758 -39.94 -46.73 -24.01
C GLU A 758 -41.42 -46.36 -23.89
N SER A 759 -41.75 -45.17 -24.41
CA SER A 759 -43.12 -44.73 -24.52
C SER A 759 -43.86 -45.74 -25.39
N LEU A 760 -44.97 -46.26 -24.85
CA LEU A 760 -45.92 -47.10 -25.56
C LEU A 760 -46.17 -46.53 -26.96
N THR A 761 -45.71 -47.24 -27.97
CA THR A 761 -45.99 -47.01 -29.38
C THR A 761 -47.49 -47.08 -29.58
N GLN A 762 -48.16 -45.93 -29.67
CA GLN A 762 -49.51 -45.87 -30.21
C GLN A 762 -49.43 -46.19 -31.71
N PRO A 763 -50.21 -47.16 -32.23
CA PRO A 763 -50.18 -47.48 -33.65
C PRO A 763 -50.79 -46.33 -34.47
N ALA A 764 -50.12 -45.97 -35.55
CA ALA A 764 -50.51 -44.90 -36.48
C ALA A 764 -51.95 -45.07 -37.03
N PRO A 765 -52.69 -43.98 -37.28
CA PRO A 765 -54.04 -44.07 -37.83
C PRO A 765 -53.98 -44.56 -39.29
N LYS A 766 -54.81 -45.56 -39.63
CA LYS A 766 -54.96 -46.09 -40.99
C LYS A 766 -55.46 -44.99 -41.95
N PRO A 767 -54.97 -44.94 -43.20
CA PRO A 767 -55.46 -44.00 -44.20
C PRO A 767 -56.90 -44.36 -44.63
N PRO A 768 -57.72 -43.37 -45.02
CA PRO A 768 -59.09 -43.61 -45.43
C PRO A 768 -59.15 -44.33 -46.79
N SER A 769 -59.94 -45.40 -46.85
CA SER A 769 -60.24 -46.14 -48.07
C SER A 769 -61.13 -45.34 -49.02
N PRO A 770 -60.90 -45.40 -50.35
CA PRO A 770 -61.56 -44.53 -51.31
C PRO A 770 -63.01 -44.94 -51.58
N LYS A 771 -63.90 -43.95 -51.64
CA LYS A 771 -65.16 -43.99 -52.39
C LYS A 771 -65.30 -42.69 -53.16
#